data_AF-A0A0W0VV21-F1
#
_entry.id   AF-A0A0W0VV21-F1
#
_cell.length_a   1.000
_cell.length_b   1.000
_cell.length_c   1.000
_cell.angle_alpha   90.00
_cell.angle_beta   90.00
_cell.angle_gamma   90.00
#
_symmetry.space_group_name_H-M   'P 1'
#
loop_
_entity.id
_entity.type
_entity.pdbx_description
1 polymer ?
#
loop_
_entity_poly.entity_id
_entity_poly.type
_entity_poly.pdbx_seq_one_letter_code
_entity_poly.pdbx_strand_id
1 'polypeptide(L)'
;MRKCWCDSTSFSFFNQDYAVCDVCKTLVLQSRLTDETLLVKNDETDFYGKQYWLNHQTQDLGNADIYTRSRSDLSERNLHWLKTLLKYKLPPAKVLELGCSHGSFVALLRQTGYDASGVELSPWVVNYGSNIFDIPVSIGPLEDLNFTENFDAIVLMDVLEHLPNPIATITHCVSLLKPDGILLIQTPQFREEIKYQDLIDNNGAFLPLLKPDEHIYLFTESSISKFFQQLNMPFIQFEPAIFAHYDMFFAVSRTSFEHNSTEKIEPLLLNNPKSRFVVSLLDLHERELQLTRQLEVSEGDRAARWEQIQVLTTMVKQLESDNIEQRNQLQVYNEKNNHFENNLSFYKTNLNTLLSRRPFRLFTRFVKWPELMDLKKTLNDQPPKPNPSLKTVAIDLTPILPGGENGGAKIFVLELIKQLADLVPNTQFILLTQAASHDELTLMESHNIKCKMVLNAPVKDSFLYHLLVAVARRLPYKPRKLSYLGYRLSVFLKRRKTPFLLQGLNVDLLFCPFTAPTYYELGIPTVCTLYDLQYKTYPEFFAPEDVAHREHTFKEACRRASMLTAISEYSRQSAIVHGNLKPEKIRTIYLQMAHRILPEEDQDKSILTLLDLTPKQYLLYPANFWKHKNHEMLLTAFGIASKNGLASDVKLVCTGAGSARLSSLTDAAHMMGLGERIVFPGYLTDAELAMLMANASGVIFPSLYEGFGLPVVEAMAAGIPVACSNLTSLPEVVGEAAILFNPRIPTQIAEAIISLQNDKKLCKRLIDAGKERAKLFEDSSRMAQEYWYLFQYALRENEQQDQLTGAYEDGWVGSQMNVQVAPSTNKQMLEMELFVPDWTPQSKIVVRALRDGKMQAAPLEVRRGEKALLTLPLSADGGCLEIKMKPTFIPAKTGYSNSDRRELSLVVRRCRVIRDGGSVQLITGKKSA
;
A
#
# COMPACT_ATOMS: atom_id res chain seq x y z
N MET A 1 45.20 -28.95 -21.62
CA MET A 1 44.32 -27.77 -21.71
C MET A 1 43.41 -27.93 -22.89
N ARG A 2 42.10 -27.78 -22.66
CA ARG A 2 41.06 -27.81 -23.71
C ARG A 2 41.17 -26.53 -24.56
N LYS A 3 40.98 -26.64 -25.88
CA LYS A 3 40.85 -25.45 -26.76
C LYS A 3 39.48 -24.81 -26.54
N CYS A 4 39.40 -23.48 -26.63
CA CYS A 4 38.09 -22.81 -26.58
C CYS A 4 37.30 -23.10 -27.87
N TRP A 5 35.97 -22.98 -27.84
CA TRP A 5 35.11 -23.12 -29.03
C TRP A 5 35.46 -22.12 -30.15
N CYS A 6 36.10 -20.99 -29.83
CA CYS A 6 36.59 -20.01 -30.79
C CYS A 6 38.02 -20.32 -31.32
N ASP A 7 38.47 -21.55 -31.16
CA ASP A 7 39.81 -22.06 -31.50
C ASP A 7 41.00 -21.44 -30.74
N SER A 8 40.74 -20.47 -29.84
CA SER A 8 41.78 -19.88 -29.00
C SER A 8 42.41 -20.89 -28.04
N THR A 9 43.73 -20.75 -27.86
CA THR A 9 44.53 -21.43 -26.83
C THR A 9 45.07 -20.46 -25.77
N SER A 10 44.74 -19.17 -25.87
CA SER A 10 45.12 -18.14 -24.89
C SER A 10 44.08 -18.05 -23.79
N PHE A 11 44.52 -18.27 -22.55
CA PHE A 11 43.67 -18.27 -21.38
C PHE A 11 44.29 -17.51 -20.21
N SER A 12 43.45 -16.75 -19.51
CA SER A 12 43.72 -16.18 -18.20
C SER A 12 43.21 -17.09 -17.09
N PHE A 13 43.98 -17.23 -16.02
CA PHE A 13 43.61 -18.06 -14.87
C PHE A 13 42.35 -17.54 -14.16
N PHE A 14 41.44 -18.45 -13.79
CA PHE A 14 40.27 -18.14 -12.96
C PHE A 14 40.27 -18.94 -11.67
N ASN A 15 40.30 -20.28 -11.77
CA ASN A 15 40.53 -21.19 -10.65
C ASN A 15 41.26 -22.48 -11.12
N GLN A 16 41.31 -23.52 -10.29
CA GLN A 16 42.03 -24.77 -10.62
C GLN A 16 41.42 -25.54 -11.80
N ASP A 17 40.11 -25.43 -12.00
CA ASP A 17 39.38 -26.19 -13.02
C ASP A 17 39.07 -25.37 -14.28
N TYR A 18 38.86 -24.06 -14.12
CA TYR A 18 38.38 -23.16 -15.17
C TYR A 18 39.39 -22.04 -15.49
N ALA A 19 39.43 -21.66 -16.75
CA ALA A 19 40.21 -20.51 -17.24
C ALA A 19 39.39 -19.66 -18.23
N VAL A 20 39.58 -18.34 -18.19
CA VAL A 20 38.87 -17.39 -19.07
C VAL A 20 39.60 -17.31 -20.41
N CYS A 21 38.91 -17.53 -21.52
CA CYS A 21 39.47 -17.35 -22.85
C CYS A 21 39.75 -15.86 -23.13
N ASP A 22 40.98 -15.51 -23.51
CA ASP A 22 41.35 -14.11 -23.71
C ASP A 22 40.65 -13.45 -24.91
N VAL A 23 40.20 -14.26 -25.88
CA VAL A 23 39.62 -13.82 -27.16
C VAL A 23 38.10 -13.64 -27.07
N CYS A 24 37.38 -14.68 -26.65
CA CYS A 24 35.92 -14.65 -26.61
C CYS A 24 35.34 -14.38 -25.22
N LYS A 25 36.17 -14.44 -24.15
CA LYS A 25 35.79 -14.24 -22.75
C LYS A 25 34.92 -15.33 -22.13
N THR A 26 34.65 -16.42 -22.84
CA THR A 26 34.02 -17.62 -22.26
C THR A 26 34.94 -18.22 -21.19
N LEU A 27 34.34 -18.63 -20.07
CA LEU A 27 35.02 -19.40 -19.03
C LEU A 27 34.98 -20.88 -19.43
N VAL A 28 36.15 -21.51 -19.50
CA VAL A 28 36.33 -22.84 -20.12
C VAL A 28 36.96 -23.81 -19.13
N LEU A 29 36.33 -24.97 -18.99
CA LEU A 29 36.85 -26.09 -18.22
C LEU A 29 38.16 -26.61 -18.83
N GLN A 30 39.20 -26.69 -18.01
CA GLN A 30 40.55 -27.10 -18.39
C GLN A 30 40.79 -28.61 -18.21
N SER A 31 40.01 -29.27 -17.36
CA SER A 31 39.99 -30.72 -17.19
C SER A 31 39.36 -31.40 -18.41
N ARG A 32 39.67 -32.70 -18.61
CA ARG A 32 39.35 -33.42 -19.85
C ARG A 32 38.16 -34.37 -19.66
N LEU A 33 36.95 -33.82 -19.59
CA LEU A 33 35.75 -34.59 -19.95
C LEU A 33 35.88 -35.03 -21.41
N THR A 34 35.82 -36.34 -21.70
CA THR A 34 35.91 -36.84 -23.08
C THR A 34 34.52 -36.94 -23.70
N ASP A 35 34.42 -36.81 -25.02
CA ASP A 35 33.13 -36.88 -25.72
C ASP A 35 32.40 -38.23 -25.43
N GLU A 36 33.17 -39.30 -25.21
CA GLU A 36 32.65 -40.62 -24.82
C GLU A 36 32.00 -40.64 -23.43
N THR A 37 32.43 -39.78 -22.49
CA THR A 37 31.88 -39.73 -21.12
C THR A 37 30.51 -39.06 -21.05
N LEU A 38 30.10 -38.32 -22.09
CA LEU A 38 28.84 -37.58 -22.13
C LEU A 38 27.76 -38.29 -22.98
N LEU A 39 28.09 -39.44 -23.57
CA LEU A 39 27.12 -40.30 -24.25
C LEU A 39 26.50 -41.29 -23.26
N VAL A 40 25.27 -41.72 -23.53
CA VAL A 40 24.60 -42.77 -22.75
C VAL A 40 24.48 -44.03 -23.59
N LYS A 41 25.31 -45.03 -23.27
CA LYS A 41 25.22 -46.41 -23.78
C LYS A 41 24.64 -47.36 -22.73
N ASN A 42 24.82 -47.06 -21.45
CA ASN A 42 24.29 -47.79 -20.32
C ASN A 42 23.73 -46.83 -19.25
N ASP A 43 22.41 -46.83 -19.08
CA ASP A 43 21.70 -45.96 -18.15
C ASP A 43 22.10 -46.12 -16.68
N GLU A 44 22.63 -47.28 -16.28
CA GLU A 44 22.98 -47.51 -14.87
C GLU A 44 24.39 -47.01 -14.52
N THR A 45 25.26 -46.76 -15.50
CA THR A 45 26.67 -46.42 -15.27
C THR A 45 27.14 -45.12 -15.90
N ASP A 46 26.53 -44.69 -17.01
CA ASP A 46 26.98 -43.53 -17.75
C ASP A 46 26.46 -42.23 -17.13
N PHE A 47 27.22 -41.15 -17.29
CA PHE A 47 27.05 -39.94 -16.49
C PHE A 47 25.66 -39.30 -16.60
N TYR A 48 25.09 -39.17 -17.81
CA TYR A 48 23.73 -38.66 -18.04
C TYR A 48 22.64 -39.76 -18.08
N GLY A 49 22.96 -40.97 -17.60
CA GLY A 49 22.01 -42.06 -17.47
C GLY A 49 21.00 -41.87 -16.34
N LYS A 50 20.29 -42.94 -15.98
CA LYS A 50 19.26 -42.95 -14.92
C LYS A 50 19.77 -42.44 -13.57
N GLN A 51 21.00 -42.79 -13.18
CA GLN A 51 21.55 -42.42 -11.87
C GLN A 51 21.81 -40.91 -11.75
N TYR A 52 22.05 -40.22 -12.86
CA TYR A 52 22.10 -38.76 -12.92
C TYR A 52 20.85 -38.13 -12.30
N TRP A 53 19.70 -38.61 -12.78
CA TRP A 53 18.39 -38.03 -12.51
C TRP A 53 17.82 -38.42 -11.14
N LEU A 54 18.23 -39.56 -10.58
CA LEU A 54 17.74 -40.05 -9.29
C LEU A 54 18.67 -39.67 -8.13
N ASN A 55 19.98 -39.82 -8.32
CA ASN A 55 20.96 -39.72 -7.24
C ASN A 55 21.88 -38.52 -7.39
N HIS A 56 22.50 -38.31 -8.55
CA HIS A 56 23.46 -37.20 -8.72
C HIS A 56 22.78 -35.83 -8.49
N GLN A 57 21.63 -35.61 -9.13
CA GLN A 57 20.82 -34.41 -8.93
C GLN A 57 20.50 -34.16 -7.46
N THR A 58 20.11 -35.19 -6.69
CA THR A 58 19.66 -35.02 -5.30
C THR A 58 20.78 -35.02 -4.28
N GLN A 59 21.70 -35.98 -4.36
CA GLN A 59 22.73 -36.24 -3.35
C GLN A 59 23.96 -35.35 -3.54
N ASP A 60 24.37 -35.14 -4.80
CA ASP A 60 25.61 -34.42 -5.11
C ASP A 60 25.35 -32.92 -5.32
N LEU A 61 24.21 -32.57 -5.93
CA LEU A 61 23.88 -31.18 -6.29
C LEU A 61 22.79 -30.56 -5.42
N GLY A 62 22.08 -31.34 -4.59
CA GLY A 62 20.97 -30.85 -3.76
C GLY A 62 19.73 -30.40 -4.56
N ASN A 63 19.64 -30.75 -5.84
CA ASN A 63 18.53 -30.48 -6.73
C ASN A 63 17.41 -31.52 -6.59
N ALA A 64 16.22 -31.20 -7.08
CA ALA A 64 15.12 -32.15 -7.12
C ALA A 64 15.36 -33.29 -8.13
N ASP A 65 14.85 -34.48 -7.82
CA ASP A 65 14.87 -35.62 -8.73
C ASP A 65 13.93 -35.41 -9.93
N ILE A 66 14.04 -36.29 -10.93
CA ILE A 66 13.22 -36.19 -12.16
C ILE A 66 11.71 -36.28 -11.91
N TYR A 67 11.26 -36.99 -10.87
CA TYR A 67 9.84 -37.10 -10.53
C TYR A 67 9.28 -35.80 -9.97
N THR A 68 10.06 -35.11 -9.14
CA THR A 68 9.68 -33.83 -8.56
C THR A 68 9.78 -32.74 -9.61
N ARG A 69 10.87 -32.73 -10.40
CA ARG A 69 11.09 -31.76 -11.49
C ARG A 69 10.01 -31.82 -12.56
N SER A 70 9.56 -33.02 -12.93
CA SER A 70 8.50 -33.17 -13.94
C SER A 70 7.17 -32.53 -13.53
N ARG A 71 6.97 -32.27 -12.23
CA ARG A 71 5.85 -31.49 -11.70
C ARG A 71 6.18 -30.00 -11.52
N SER A 72 7.29 -29.65 -10.90
CA SER A 72 7.62 -28.25 -10.59
C SER A 72 7.88 -27.42 -11.84
N ASP A 73 8.58 -28.00 -12.82
CA ASP A 73 9.02 -27.29 -14.02
C ASP A 73 7.80 -26.88 -14.88
N LEU A 74 6.69 -27.62 -14.82
CA LEU A 74 5.43 -27.29 -15.49
C LEU A 74 4.82 -25.97 -15.04
N SER A 75 4.89 -25.63 -13.75
CA SER A 75 4.31 -24.40 -13.19
C SER A 75 5.28 -23.22 -13.17
N GLU A 76 6.57 -23.47 -13.41
CA GLU A 76 7.63 -22.46 -13.32
C GLU A 76 8.31 -22.30 -14.69
N ARG A 77 9.39 -23.06 -14.91
CA ARG A 77 10.28 -22.97 -16.08
C ARG A 77 9.53 -23.08 -17.42
N ASN A 78 8.67 -24.08 -17.56
CA ASN A 78 7.99 -24.35 -18.83
C ASN A 78 7.02 -23.22 -19.23
N LEU A 79 6.35 -22.58 -18.26
CA LEU A 79 5.47 -21.44 -18.54
C LEU A 79 6.27 -20.22 -18.98
N HIS A 80 7.42 -19.98 -18.33
CA HIS A 80 8.33 -18.90 -18.72
C HIS A 80 8.87 -19.09 -20.14
N TRP A 81 9.31 -20.31 -20.47
CA TRP A 81 9.80 -20.65 -21.81
C TRP A 81 8.69 -20.58 -22.87
N LEU A 82 7.50 -21.11 -22.58
CA LEU A 82 6.34 -21.03 -23.47
C LEU A 82 5.95 -19.58 -23.75
N LYS A 83 5.86 -18.74 -22.71
CA LYS A 83 5.51 -17.32 -22.83
C LYS A 83 6.48 -16.61 -23.76
N THR A 84 7.76 -16.95 -23.70
CA THR A 84 8.78 -16.36 -24.55
C THR A 84 8.72 -16.91 -25.98
N LEU A 85 8.56 -18.21 -26.16
CA LEU A 85 8.40 -18.80 -27.50
C LEU A 85 7.21 -18.21 -28.26
N LEU A 86 6.07 -17.99 -27.59
CA LEU A 86 4.87 -17.37 -28.16
C LEU A 86 5.11 -15.96 -28.69
N LYS A 87 6.11 -15.23 -28.18
CA LYS A 87 6.50 -13.92 -28.74
C LYS A 87 7.05 -14.08 -30.16
N TYR A 88 7.75 -15.17 -30.46
CA TYR A 88 8.46 -15.34 -31.72
C TYR A 88 7.75 -16.27 -32.70
N LYS A 89 7.21 -17.40 -32.24
CA LYS A 89 6.54 -18.40 -33.07
C LYS A 89 5.23 -18.83 -32.42
N LEU A 90 4.12 -18.63 -33.14
CA LEU A 90 2.78 -19.03 -32.70
C LEU A 90 2.42 -20.45 -33.19
N PRO A 91 1.58 -21.20 -32.46
CA PRO A 91 1.07 -22.47 -32.98
C PRO A 91 0.05 -22.26 -34.11
N PRO A 92 -0.05 -23.19 -35.10
CA PRO A 92 0.76 -24.39 -35.24
C PRO A 92 2.16 -24.07 -35.79
N ALA A 93 3.19 -24.53 -35.09
CA ALA A 93 4.58 -24.45 -35.51
C ALA A 93 5.30 -25.72 -35.05
N LYS A 94 6.31 -26.16 -35.82
CA LYS A 94 7.08 -27.36 -35.53
C LYS A 94 8.27 -27.03 -34.64
N VAL A 95 8.34 -27.65 -33.46
CA VAL A 95 9.32 -27.31 -32.42
C VAL A 95 10.11 -28.54 -31.99
N LEU A 96 11.43 -28.43 -31.95
CA LEU A 96 12.31 -29.46 -31.40
C LEU A 96 12.91 -28.98 -30.08
N GLU A 97 12.76 -29.75 -29.01
CA GLU A 97 13.49 -29.54 -27.77
C GLU A 97 14.70 -30.47 -27.72
N LEU A 98 15.91 -29.90 -27.80
CA LEU A 98 17.15 -30.66 -27.67
C LEU A 98 17.50 -30.78 -26.18
N GLY A 99 17.73 -32.00 -25.69
CA GLY A 99 17.95 -32.26 -24.27
C GLY A 99 16.67 -32.09 -23.45
N CYS A 100 15.59 -32.76 -23.86
CA CYS A 100 14.26 -32.51 -23.28
C CYS A 100 14.07 -33.04 -21.85
N SER A 101 15.05 -33.78 -21.30
CA SER A 101 14.96 -34.39 -19.97
C SER A 101 13.65 -35.19 -19.83
N HIS A 102 12.84 -34.94 -18.80
CA HIS A 102 11.54 -35.55 -18.57
C HIS A 102 10.47 -35.19 -19.62
N GLY A 103 10.70 -34.22 -20.49
CA GLY A 103 9.86 -33.90 -21.64
C GLY A 103 8.57 -33.13 -21.33
N SER A 104 8.43 -32.61 -20.11
CA SER A 104 7.22 -31.87 -19.72
C SER A 104 7.02 -30.57 -20.53
N PHE A 105 8.08 -29.97 -21.08
CA PHE A 105 7.97 -28.80 -21.94
C PHE A 105 7.45 -29.18 -23.33
N VAL A 106 7.97 -30.24 -23.95
CA VAL A 106 7.35 -30.87 -25.14
C VAL A 106 5.85 -31.12 -24.92
N ALA A 107 5.48 -31.69 -23.78
CA ALA A 107 4.09 -31.98 -23.45
C ALA A 107 3.23 -30.70 -23.40
N LEU A 108 3.73 -29.64 -22.76
CA LEU A 108 3.08 -28.34 -22.67
C LEU A 108 2.91 -27.71 -24.07
N LEU A 109 3.97 -27.74 -24.89
CA LEU A 109 3.94 -27.23 -26.26
C LEU A 109 2.85 -27.91 -27.09
N ARG A 110 2.74 -29.24 -27.01
CA ARG A 110 1.70 -30.01 -27.71
C ARG A 110 0.30 -29.66 -27.21
N GLN A 111 0.11 -29.44 -25.90
CA GLN A 111 -1.17 -28.97 -25.35
C GLN A 111 -1.55 -27.56 -25.83
N THR A 112 -0.57 -26.72 -26.13
CA THR A 112 -0.78 -25.39 -26.73
C THR A 112 -0.97 -25.40 -28.25
N GLY A 113 -0.83 -26.56 -28.90
CA GLY A 113 -1.08 -26.73 -30.34
C GLY A 113 0.16 -26.66 -31.23
N TYR A 114 1.36 -26.71 -30.66
CA TYR A 114 2.58 -26.91 -31.45
C TYR A 114 2.72 -28.37 -31.87
N ASP A 115 3.37 -28.59 -33.02
CA ASP A 115 3.89 -29.90 -33.38
C ASP A 115 5.29 -30.06 -32.76
N ALA A 116 5.33 -30.47 -31.48
CA ALA A 116 6.56 -30.54 -30.71
C ALA A 116 7.04 -31.99 -30.49
N SER A 117 8.37 -32.16 -30.53
CA SER A 117 9.11 -33.38 -30.21
C SER A 117 10.39 -33.09 -29.43
N GLY A 118 10.86 -34.06 -28.65
CA GLY A 118 12.11 -33.96 -27.89
C GLY A 118 13.23 -34.84 -28.46
N VAL A 119 14.47 -34.53 -28.06
CA VAL A 119 15.65 -35.38 -28.24
C VAL A 119 16.31 -35.55 -26.88
N GLU A 120 16.68 -36.77 -26.52
CA GLU A 120 17.32 -37.08 -25.25
C GLU A 120 18.29 -38.26 -25.40
N LEU A 121 19.37 -38.26 -24.62
CA LEU A 121 20.44 -39.26 -24.74
C LEU A 121 20.08 -40.56 -24.01
N SER A 122 19.47 -40.46 -22.84
CA SER A 122 19.16 -41.62 -21.99
C SER A 122 17.90 -42.38 -22.45
N PRO A 123 18.01 -43.68 -22.81
CA PRO A 123 16.85 -44.52 -23.10
C PRO A 123 15.84 -44.59 -21.95
N TRP A 124 16.34 -44.63 -20.70
CA TRP A 124 15.47 -44.62 -19.51
C TRP A 124 14.67 -43.33 -19.39
N VAL A 125 15.30 -42.17 -19.57
CA VAL A 125 14.63 -40.86 -19.51
C VAL A 125 13.63 -40.71 -20.66
N VAL A 126 13.98 -41.18 -21.86
CA VAL A 126 13.06 -41.21 -23.02
C VAL A 126 11.82 -42.04 -22.69
N ASN A 127 12.02 -43.24 -22.14
CA ASN A 127 10.91 -44.10 -21.73
C ASN A 127 10.07 -43.45 -20.62
N TYR A 128 10.68 -42.71 -19.70
CA TYR A 128 9.96 -41.92 -18.70
C TYR A 128 9.08 -40.84 -19.38
N GLY A 129 9.66 -39.99 -20.22
CA GLY A 129 8.95 -38.91 -20.90
C GLY A 129 7.81 -39.42 -21.79
N SER A 130 8.08 -40.41 -22.63
CA SER A 130 7.07 -40.99 -23.53
C SER A 130 5.93 -41.69 -22.80
N ASN A 131 6.19 -42.38 -21.68
CA ASN A 131 5.12 -43.05 -20.94
C ASN A 131 4.31 -42.11 -20.04
N ILE A 132 4.96 -41.13 -19.41
CA ILE A 132 4.30 -40.22 -18.45
C ILE A 132 3.53 -39.12 -19.17
N PHE A 133 4.11 -38.55 -20.24
CA PHE A 133 3.55 -37.39 -20.93
C PHE A 133 2.95 -37.69 -22.31
N ASP A 134 3.09 -38.91 -22.81
CA ASP A 134 2.60 -39.33 -24.15
C ASP A 134 3.15 -38.42 -25.27
N ILE A 135 4.47 -38.28 -25.28
CA ILE A 135 5.22 -37.39 -26.18
C ILE A 135 6.22 -38.14 -27.07
N PRO A 136 6.46 -37.64 -28.30
CA PRO A 136 7.50 -38.16 -29.16
C PRO A 136 8.87 -37.64 -28.71
N VAL A 137 9.77 -38.57 -28.35
CA VAL A 137 11.15 -38.27 -27.99
C VAL A 137 12.08 -39.22 -28.75
N SER A 138 13.07 -38.67 -29.45
CA SER A 138 14.11 -39.43 -30.15
C SER A 138 15.29 -39.70 -29.22
N ILE A 139 15.85 -40.90 -29.31
CA ILE A 139 16.97 -41.36 -28.46
C ILE A 139 18.29 -41.14 -29.19
N GLY A 140 19.23 -40.47 -28.52
CA GLY A 140 20.64 -40.36 -28.96
C GLY A 140 21.06 -38.96 -29.37
N PRO A 141 22.34 -38.79 -29.79
CA PRO A 141 22.89 -37.51 -30.21
C PRO A 141 22.13 -36.95 -31.41
N LEU A 142 21.95 -35.62 -31.44
CA LEU A 142 21.20 -34.97 -32.51
C LEU A 142 21.80 -35.26 -33.89
N GLU A 143 23.12 -35.32 -33.98
CA GLU A 143 23.90 -35.53 -35.20
C GLU A 143 23.66 -36.90 -35.85
N ASP A 144 23.23 -37.89 -35.07
CA ASP A 144 22.94 -39.25 -35.54
C ASP A 144 21.46 -39.40 -35.99
N LEU A 145 20.63 -38.39 -35.72
CA LEU A 145 19.20 -38.41 -36.01
C LEU A 145 18.90 -37.81 -37.38
N ASN A 146 18.02 -38.48 -38.12
CA ASN A 146 17.57 -38.02 -39.44
C ASN A 146 16.16 -37.42 -39.34
N PHE A 147 16.05 -36.11 -39.51
CA PHE A 147 14.77 -35.41 -39.61
C PHE A 147 14.39 -35.16 -41.07
N THR A 148 13.14 -35.44 -41.41
CA THR A 148 12.62 -35.31 -42.79
C THR A 148 12.09 -33.91 -43.11
N GLU A 149 11.83 -33.09 -42.10
CA GLU A 149 11.26 -31.75 -42.25
C GLU A 149 11.98 -30.75 -41.33
N ASN A 150 12.03 -29.49 -41.76
CA ASN A 150 12.67 -28.40 -41.00
C ASN A 150 11.76 -27.82 -39.90
N PHE A 151 12.37 -27.30 -38.85
CA PHE A 151 11.71 -26.76 -37.67
C PHE A 151 11.50 -25.24 -37.74
N ASP A 152 10.39 -24.77 -37.16
CA ASP A 152 10.11 -23.34 -36.95
C ASP A 152 10.88 -22.79 -35.74
N ALA A 153 11.11 -23.63 -34.74
CA ALA A 153 11.97 -23.32 -33.60
C ALA A 153 12.70 -24.58 -33.10
N ILE A 154 13.95 -24.41 -32.68
CA ILE A 154 14.66 -25.39 -31.88
C ILE A 154 14.99 -24.73 -30.55
N VAL A 155 14.63 -25.39 -29.45
CA VAL A 155 14.77 -24.86 -28.09
C VAL A 155 15.80 -25.70 -27.33
N LEU A 156 16.67 -25.04 -26.57
CA LEU A 156 17.75 -25.65 -25.81
C LEU A 156 17.76 -25.03 -24.41
N MET A 157 17.42 -25.81 -23.38
CA MET A 157 17.33 -25.31 -22.01
C MET A 157 18.39 -25.99 -21.15
N ASP A 158 19.40 -25.25 -20.74
CA ASP A 158 20.52 -25.73 -19.92
C ASP A 158 21.27 -26.89 -20.63
N VAL A 159 21.62 -26.68 -21.92
CA VAL A 159 22.30 -27.68 -22.79
C VAL A 159 23.62 -27.16 -23.36
N LEU A 160 23.67 -25.88 -23.76
CA LEU A 160 24.78 -25.32 -24.54
C LEU A 160 26.13 -25.45 -23.81
N GLU A 161 26.12 -25.30 -22.50
CA GLU A 161 27.26 -25.38 -21.59
C GLU A 161 27.84 -26.80 -21.45
N HIS A 162 27.03 -27.82 -21.74
CA HIS A 162 27.41 -29.23 -21.62
C HIS A 162 27.95 -29.82 -22.93
N LEU A 163 27.76 -29.13 -24.07
CA LEU A 163 28.16 -29.64 -25.38
C LEU A 163 29.70 -29.68 -25.49
N PRO A 164 30.33 -30.83 -25.83
CA PRO A 164 31.77 -30.90 -26.05
C PRO A 164 32.24 -30.04 -27.22
N ASN A 165 31.44 -30.03 -28.29
CA ASN A 165 31.66 -29.25 -29.50
C ASN A 165 30.38 -28.43 -29.83
N PRO A 166 30.14 -27.31 -29.14
CA PRO A 166 28.92 -26.53 -29.32
C PRO A 166 28.81 -25.97 -30.74
N ILE A 167 29.92 -25.68 -31.42
CA ILE A 167 29.89 -25.18 -32.81
C ILE A 167 29.31 -26.24 -33.76
N ALA A 168 29.74 -27.50 -33.66
CA ALA A 168 29.24 -28.56 -34.53
C ALA A 168 27.74 -28.82 -34.32
N THR A 169 27.33 -29.01 -33.06
CA THR A 169 25.92 -29.29 -32.72
C THR A 169 25.01 -28.13 -33.10
N ILE A 170 25.38 -26.88 -32.77
CA ILE A 170 24.54 -25.74 -33.13
C ILE A 170 24.53 -25.52 -34.64
N THR A 171 25.64 -25.75 -35.36
CA THR A 171 25.62 -25.73 -36.85
C THR A 171 24.62 -26.73 -37.41
N HIS A 172 24.53 -27.92 -36.82
CA HIS A 172 23.56 -28.92 -37.20
C HIS A 172 22.12 -28.46 -36.87
N CYS A 173 21.84 -27.93 -35.68
CA CYS A 173 20.54 -27.33 -35.35
C CYS A 173 20.14 -26.26 -36.36
N VAL A 174 21.08 -25.37 -36.72
CA VAL A 174 20.87 -24.32 -37.71
C VAL A 174 20.50 -24.91 -39.06
N SER A 175 21.13 -25.99 -39.49
CA SER A 175 20.79 -26.68 -40.75
C SER A 175 19.37 -27.25 -40.77
N LEU A 176 18.81 -27.60 -39.60
CA LEU A 176 17.45 -28.13 -39.44
C LEU A 176 16.38 -27.03 -39.31
N LEU A 177 16.77 -25.75 -39.16
CA LEU A 177 15.83 -24.63 -39.07
C LEU A 177 15.35 -24.18 -40.45
N LYS A 178 14.06 -23.82 -40.53
CA LYS A 178 13.51 -23.04 -41.65
C LYS A 178 14.27 -21.70 -41.82
N PRO A 179 14.18 -21.05 -43.00
CA PRO A 179 14.87 -19.78 -43.25
C PRO A 179 14.56 -18.69 -42.23
N ASP A 180 13.32 -18.62 -41.75
CA ASP A 180 12.82 -17.71 -40.72
C ASP A 180 12.75 -18.37 -39.32
N GLY A 181 13.28 -19.58 -39.17
CA GLY A 181 13.26 -20.33 -37.92
C GLY A 181 14.21 -19.74 -36.87
N ILE A 182 13.93 -20.02 -35.60
CA ILE A 182 14.69 -19.47 -34.46
C ILE A 182 15.32 -20.54 -33.59
N LEU A 183 16.42 -20.18 -32.92
CA LEU A 183 16.88 -20.87 -31.73
C LEU A 183 16.40 -20.10 -30.50
N LEU A 184 15.93 -20.80 -29.47
CA LEU A 184 15.62 -20.22 -28.16
C LEU A 184 16.44 -20.95 -27.10
N ILE A 185 17.33 -20.25 -26.43
CA ILE A 185 18.40 -20.85 -25.63
C ILE A 185 18.44 -20.24 -24.24
N GLN A 186 18.42 -21.09 -23.21
CA GLN A 186 18.78 -20.74 -21.83
C GLN A 186 20.09 -21.43 -21.46
N THR A 187 21.00 -20.70 -20.83
CA THR A 187 22.29 -21.21 -20.37
C THR A 187 22.89 -20.28 -19.30
N PRO A 188 23.75 -20.76 -18.40
CA PRO A 188 24.50 -19.94 -17.47
C PRO A 188 25.22 -18.74 -18.09
N GLN A 189 25.13 -17.58 -17.43
CA GLN A 189 25.81 -16.35 -17.81
C GLN A 189 27.04 -16.11 -16.94
N PHE A 190 28.22 -16.36 -17.49
CA PHE A 190 29.45 -15.83 -16.90
C PHE A 190 29.54 -14.31 -17.15
N ARG A 191 29.87 -13.55 -16.11
CA ARG A 191 30.12 -12.10 -16.21
C ARG A 191 31.60 -11.81 -16.00
N GLU A 192 32.18 -11.00 -16.88
CA GLU A 192 33.62 -10.78 -16.95
C GLU A 192 34.21 -10.15 -15.67
N GLU A 193 33.39 -9.38 -14.96
CA GLU A 193 33.74 -8.74 -13.69
C GLU A 193 33.82 -9.69 -12.50
N ILE A 194 33.31 -10.93 -12.63
CA ILE A 194 33.33 -11.91 -11.56
C ILE A 194 34.76 -12.37 -11.32
N LYS A 195 35.21 -12.30 -10.07
CA LYS A 195 36.46 -12.92 -9.60
C LYS A 195 36.15 -14.12 -8.74
N TYR A 196 36.95 -15.17 -8.88
CA TYR A 196 36.74 -16.41 -8.13
C TYR A 196 36.79 -16.20 -6.61
N GLN A 197 37.74 -15.41 -6.11
CA GLN A 197 37.83 -15.13 -4.67
C GLN A 197 36.58 -14.43 -4.14
N ASP A 198 36.04 -13.47 -4.90
CA ASP A 198 34.83 -12.73 -4.51
C ASP A 198 33.59 -13.65 -4.47
N LEU A 199 33.53 -14.68 -5.33
CA LEU A 199 32.47 -15.70 -5.29
C LEU A 199 32.55 -16.53 -4.01
N ILE A 200 33.75 -16.92 -3.57
CA ILE A 200 33.96 -17.70 -2.35
C ILE A 200 33.63 -16.86 -1.12
N ASP A 201 34.19 -15.65 -1.04
CA ASP A 201 34.07 -14.79 0.14
C ASP A 201 32.62 -14.37 0.42
N ASN A 202 31.79 -14.25 -0.63
CA ASN A 202 30.40 -13.80 -0.54
C ASN A 202 29.37 -14.90 -0.77
N ASN A 203 29.78 -16.17 -0.93
CA ASN A 203 28.91 -17.27 -1.32
C ASN A 203 28.04 -16.91 -2.56
N GLY A 204 28.70 -16.41 -3.60
CA GLY A 204 28.05 -15.82 -4.78
C GLY A 204 27.23 -16.83 -5.57
N ALA A 205 26.10 -16.39 -6.13
CA ALA A 205 25.13 -17.27 -6.78
C ALA A 205 25.62 -17.99 -8.05
N PHE A 206 26.73 -17.56 -8.64
CA PHE A 206 27.36 -18.24 -9.78
C PHE A 206 28.28 -19.39 -9.35
N LEU A 207 28.67 -19.46 -8.07
CA LEU A 207 29.57 -20.49 -7.55
C LEU A 207 29.05 -21.93 -7.75
N PRO A 208 27.74 -22.23 -7.53
CA PRO A 208 27.18 -23.57 -7.78
C PRO A 208 27.19 -23.99 -9.26
N LEU A 209 27.45 -23.06 -10.19
CA LEU A 209 27.56 -23.35 -11.61
C LEU A 209 28.99 -23.71 -12.04
N LEU A 210 29.98 -23.62 -11.14
CA LEU A 210 31.33 -24.11 -11.41
C LEU A 210 31.40 -25.61 -11.15
N LYS A 211 30.77 -26.40 -12.04
CA LYS A 211 30.66 -27.86 -11.93
C LYS A 211 31.60 -28.56 -12.91
N PRO A 212 32.83 -28.93 -12.49
CA PRO A 212 33.85 -29.42 -13.42
C PRO A 212 33.50 -30.75 -14.10
N ASP A 213 32.49 -31.46 -13.61
CA ASP A 213 32.02 -32.72 -14.19
C ASP A 213 30.85 -32.54 -15.19
N GLU A 214 30.31 -31.32 -15.32
CA GLU A 214 29.13 -31.02 -16.13
C GLU A 214 29.33 -29.85 -17.11
N HIS A 215 29.78 -28.69 -16.62
CA HIS A 215 29.79 -27.44 -17.39
C HIS A 215 31.14 -27.25 -18.09
N ILE A 216 31.16 -27.42 -19.40
CA ILE A 216 32.37 -27.30 -20.22
C ILE A 216 32.63 -25.83 -20.60
N TYR A 217 31.56 -25.12 -20.99
CA TYR A 217 31.63 -23.74 -21.46
C TYR A 217 30.60 -22.87 -20.73
N LEU A 218 31.08 -21.85 -20.01
CA LEU A 218 30.24 -20.85 -19.36
C LEU A 218 30.40 -19.52 -20.10
N PHE A 219 29.34 -19.08 -20.77
CA PHE A 219 29.39 -18.03 -21.78
C PHE A 219 29.08 -16.65 -21.20
N THR A 220 29.71 -15.61 -21.76
CA THR A 220 29.30 -14.21 -21.59
C THR A 220 28.37 -13.80 -22.74
N GLU A 221 27.55 -12.74 -22.59
CA GLU A 221 26.73 -12.21 -23.69
C GLU A 221 27.57 -11.80 -24.91
N SER A 222 28.75 -11.22 -24.65
CA SER A 222 29.74 -10.87 -25.69
C SER A 222 30.22 -12.11 -26.43
N SER A 223 30.46 -13.20 -25.69
CA SER A 223 30.88 -14.48 -26.29
C SER A 223 29.76 -15.11 -27.12
N ILE A 224 28.50 -15.07 -26.67
CA ILE A 224 27.32 -15.54 -27.42
C ILE A 224 27.14 -14.73 -28.70
N SER A 225 27.31 -13.41 -28.62
CA SER A 225 27.22 -12.53 -29.79
C SER A 225 28.25 -12.92 -30.85
N LYS A 226 29.50 -13.18 -30.44
CA LYS A 226 30.55 -13.67 -31.36
C LYS A 226 30.25 -15.07 -31.88
N PHE A 227 29.75 -15.96 -31.02
CA PHE A 227 29.42 -17.35 -31.35
C PHE A 227 28.41 -17.42 -32.49
N PHE A 228 27.28 -16.71 -32.37
CA PHE A 228 26.22 -16.75 -33.38
C PHE A 228 26.52 -15.88 -34.61
N GLN A 229 27.37 -14.85 -34.49
CA GLN A 229 27.93 -14.17 -35.66
C GLN A 229 28.75 -15.11 -36.53
N GLN A 230 29.58 -15.98 -35.93
CA GLN A 230 30.37 -16.99 -36.67
C GLN A 230 29.48 -18.01 -37.40
N LEU A 231 28.28 -18.28 -36.88
CA LEU A 231 27.30 -19.20 -37.46
C LEU A 231 26.32 -18.54 -38.46
N ASN A 232 26.57 -17.28 -38.86
CA ASN A 232 25.67 -16.50 -39.73
C ASN A 232 24.24 -16.34 -39.18
N MET A 233 24.11 -16.19 -37.86
CA MET A 233 22.85 -15.85 -37.19
C MET A 233 23.00 -14.56 -36.37
N PRO A 234 23.08 -13.40 -37.05
CA PRO A 234 23.48 -12.15 -36.41
C PRO A 234 22.38 -11.51 -35.56
N PHE A 235 21.12 -11.95 -35.68
CA PHE A 235 20.00 -11.38 -34.93
C PHE A 235 19.82 -12.12 -33.62
N ILE A 236 20.18 -11.47 -32.51
CA ILE A 236 20.07 -12.02 -31.16
C ILE A 236 19.22 -11.07 -30.33
N GLN A 237 18.24 -11.63 -29.61
CA GLN A 237 17.41 -10.90 -28.67
C GLN A 237 17.53 -11.57 -27.30
N PHE A 238 18.20 -10.89 -26.37
CA PHE A 238 18.23 -11.30 -24.97
C PHE A 238 16.88 -11.01 -24.30
N GLU A 239 16.40 -11.99 -23.55
CA GLU A 239 15.15 -12.00 -22.82
C GLU A 239 15.43 -12.16 -21.33
N PRO A 240 14.53 -11.73 -20.44
CA PRO A 240 14.68 -11.99 -19.01
C PRO A 240 14.76 -13.50 -18.74
N ALA A 241 15.88 -13.96 -18.19
CA ALA A 241 16.00 -15.34 -17.72
C ALA A 241 15.17 -15.54 -16.45
N ILE A 242 14.65 -16.76 -16.26
CA ILE A 242 13.91 -17.13 -15.03
C ILE A 242 14.82 -17.02 -13.79
N PHE A 243 16.12 -17.31 -13.94
CA PHE A 243 17.14 -17.10 -12.91
C PHE A 243 18.18 -16.05 -13.33
N ALA A 244 17.74 -14.81 -13.57
CA ALA A 244 18.58 -13.70 -14.09
C ALA A 244 19.84 -13.34 -13.27
N HIS A 245 20.01 -13.93 -12.09
CA HIS A 245 21.16 -13.72 -11.23
C HIS A 245 22.36 -14.61 -11.61
N TYR A 246 22.13 -15.68 -12.39
CA TYR A 246 23.20 -16.55 -12.91
C TYR A 246 22.98 -17.08 -14.33
N ASP A 247 21.78 -16.95 -14.91
CA ASP A 247 21.45 -17.39 -16.27
C ASP A 247 21.29 -16.22 -17.24
N MET A 248 21.47 -16.51 -18.53
CA MET A 248 20.95 -15.71 -19.64
C MET A 248 19.98 -16.53 -20.49
N PHE A 249 19.05 -15.82 -21.13
CA PHE A 249 18.03 -16.41 -21.97
C PHE A 249 17.88 -15.57 -23.24
N PHE A 250 17.92 -16.18 -24.41
CA PHE A 250 17.94 -15.42 -25.67
C PHE A 250 17.39 -16.19 -26.87
N ALA A 251 16.81 -15.44 -27.81
CA ALA A 251 16.43 -15.92 -29.12
C ALA A 251 17.49 -15.55 -30.16
N VAL A 252 17.75 -16.43 -31.12
CA VAL A 252 18.70 -16.21 -32.23
C VAL A 252 18.03 -16.55 -33.56
N SER A 253 18.25 -15.71 -34.58
CA SER A 253 17.72 -15.91 -35.93
C SER A 253 18.69 -15.48 -37.04
N ARG A 254 18.45 -16.00 -38.25
CA ARG A 254 19.08 -15.51 -39.49
C ARG A 254 18.46 -14.21 -39.99
N THR A 255 17.22 -13.95 -39.64
CA THR A 255 16.42 -12.79 -40.03
C THR A 255 16.01 -11.98 -38.81
N SER A 256 15.63 -10.72 -39.00
CA SER A 256 15.12 -9.88 -37.91
C SER A 256 13.87 -10.46 -37.28
N PHE A 257 13.72 -10.30 -35.96
CA PHE A 257 12.55 -10.79 -35.22
C PHE A 257 11.29 -9.98 -35.52
N GLU A 258 10.17 -10.69 -35.64
CA GLU A 258 8.83 -10.12 -35.55
C GLU A 258 8.18 -10.59 -34.24
N HIS A 259 7.78 -9.65 -33.39
CA HIS A 259 7.17 -9.96 -32.10
C HIS A 259 5.64 -10.05 -32.22
N ASN A 260 5.07 -11.12 -31.68
CA ASN A 260 3.63 -11.27 -31.55
C ASN A 260 3.14 -10.53 -30.29
N SER A 261 2.12 -9.69 -30.44
CA SER A 261 1.49 -9.00 -29.31
C SER A 261 0.61 -9.95 -28.49
N THR A 262 0.39 -9.62 -27.23
CA THR A 262 -0.54 -10.36 -26.36
C THR A 262 -1.95 -10.42 -26.96
N GLU A 263 -2.39 -9.35 -27.62
CA GLU A 263 -3.68 -9.27 -28.33
C GLU A 263 -3.80 -10.27 -29.50
N LYS A 264 -2.67 -10.74 -30.05
CA LYS A 264 -2.60 -11.77 -31.09
C LYS A 264 -2.49 -13.18 -30.49
N ILE A 265 -1.74 -13.32 -29.39
CA ILE A 265 -1.50 -14.60 -28.70
C ILE A 265 -2.78 -15.11 -28.01
N GLU A 266 -3.46 -14.26 -27.26
CA GLU A 266 -4.57 -14.66 -26.38
C GLU A 266 -5.76 -15.24 -27.16
N PRO A 267 -6.28 -14.63 -28.25
CA PRO A 267 -7.37 -15.22 -29.02
C PRO A 267 -7.00 -16.56 -29.65
N LEU A 268 -5.73 -16.71 -30.06
CA LEU A 268 -5.22 -17.94 -30.68
C LEU A 268 -5.22 -19.10 -29.67
N LEU A 269 -4.75 -18.87 -28.45
CA LEU A 269 -4.78 -19.88 -27.39
C LEU A 269 -6.22 -20.19 -26.93
N LEU A 270 -7.13 -19.20 -26.88
CA LEU A 270 -8.52 -19.41 -26.48
C LEU A 270 -9.35 -20.21 -27.50
N ASN A 271 -8.92 -20.23 -28.77
CA ASN A 271 -9.56 -21.00 -29.84
C ASN A 271 -9.30 -22.52 -29.74
N ASN A 272 -8.30 -22.95 -28.98
CA ASN A 272 -8.05 -24.37 -28.71
C ASN A 272 -8.53 -24.71 -27.28
N PRO A 273 -9.55 -25.58 -27.11
CA PRO A 273 -10.06 -25.96 -25.79
C PRO A 273 -8.99 -26.53 -24.85
N LYS A 274 -7.99 -27.25 -25.37
CA LYS A 274 -6.88 -27.79 -24.58
C LYS A 274 -5.94 -26.70 -24.05
N SER A 275 -5.81 -25.60 -24.78
CA SER A 275 -4.92 -24.49 -24.44
C SER A 275 -5.52 -23.54 -23.40
N ARG A 276 -6.83 -23.62 -23.11
CA ARG A 276 -7.50 -22.80 -22.07
C ARG A 276 -6.96 -23.07 -20.67
N PHE A 277 -6.59 -24.31 -20.38
CA PHE A 277 -5.92 -24.65 -19.12
C PHE A 277 -4.55 -23.98 -19.03
N VAL A 278 -3.80 -23.97 -20.14
CA VAL A 278 -2.48 -23.32 -20.21
C VAL A 278 -2.59 -21.80 -20.09
N VAL A 279 -3.59 -21.17 -20.70
CA VAL A 279 -3.87 -19.73 -20.49
C VAL A 279 -4.12 -19.43 -19.01
N SER A 280 -4.91 -20.28 -18.33
CA SER A 280 -5.16 -20.11 -16.90
C SER A 280 -3.89 -20.24 -16.05
N LEU A 281 -2.97 -21.13 -16.43
CA LEU A 281 -1.67 -21.26 -15.78
C LEU A 281 -0.77 -20.04 -16.04
N LEU A 282 -0.75 -19.52 -17.27
CA LEU A 282 -0.02 -18.30 -17.60
C LEU A 282 -0.54 -17.09 -16.81
N ASP A 283 -1.85 -16.95 -16.65
CA ASP A 283 -2.49 -15.90 -15.84
C ASP A 283 -2.10 -16.02 -14.35
N LEU A 284 -2.10 -17.25 -13.81
CA LEU A 284 -1.70 -17.50 -12.43
C LEU A 284 -0.22 -17.17 -12.21
N HIS A 285 0.65 -17.57 -13.14
CA HIS A 285 2.07 -17.28 -13.08
C HIS A 285 2.36 -15.78 -13.21
N GLU A 286 1.64 -15.05 -14.08
CA GLU A 286 1.78 -13.60 -14.16
C GLU A 286 1.34 -12.89 -12.88
N ARG A 287 0.29 -13.40 -12.23
CA ARG A 287 -0.14 -12.91 -10.92
C ARG A 287 0.89 -13.21 -9.82
N GLU A 288 1.49 -14.39 -9.83
CA GLU A 288 2.58 -14.74 -8.92
C GLU A 288 3.77 -13.80 -9.10
N LEU A 289 4.26 -13.62 -10.32
CA LEU A 289 5.36 -12.68 -10.61
C LEU A 289 5.04 -11.25 -10.17
N GLN A 290 3.79 -10.81 -10.35
CA GLN A 290 3.36 -9.49 -9.87
C GLN A 290 3.42 -9.40 -8.34
N LEU A 291 3.02 -10.46 -7.63
CA LEU A 291 3.09 -10.52 -6.17
C LEU A 291 4.54 -10.56 -5.68
N THR A 292 5.42 -11.32 -6.33
CA THR A 292 6.86 -11.38 -6.00
C THR A 292 7.53 -10.03 -6.19
N ARG A 293 7.26 -9.30 -7.27
CA ARG A 293 7.78 -7.93 -7.46
C ARG A 293 7.27 -6.97 -6.38
N GLN A 294 6.01 -7.11 -5.96
CA GLN A 294 5.47 -6.31 -4.86
C GLN A 294 6.16 -6.63 -3.54
N LEU A 295 6.49 -7.91 -3.31
CA LEU A 295 7.24 -8.35 -2.14
C LEU A 295 8.66 -7.76 -2.14
N GLU A 296 9.40 -7.87 -3.25
CA GLU A 296 10.76 -7.30 -3.37
C GLU A 296 10.78 -5.78 -3.12
N VAL A 297 9.83 -5.04 -3.69
CA VAL A 297 9.69 -3.59 -3.43
C VAL A 297 9.39 -3.33 -1.96
N SER A 298 8.54 -4.14 -1.33
CA SER A 298 8.23 -4.03 0.10
C SER A 298 9.43 -4.38 0.98
N GLU A 299 10.25 -5.36 0.58
CA GLU A 299 11.46 -5.74 1.30
C GLU A 299 12.57 -4.69 1.14
N GLY A 300 12.70 -4.08 -0.03
CA GLY A 300 13.57 -2.94 -0.27
C GLY A 300 13.20 -1.73 0.60
N ASP A 301 11.90 -1.40 0.69
CA ASP A 301 11.41 -0.34 1.59
C ASP A 301 11.65 -0.71 3.06
N ARG A 302 11.45 -1.98 3.44
CA ARG A 302 11.78 -2.49 4.79
C ARG A 302 13.26 -2.32 5.11
N ALA A 303 14.16 -2.65 4.17
CA ALA A 303 15.60 -2.53 4.34
C ALA A 303 16.03 -1.05 4.45
N ALA A 304 15.51 -0.17 3.60
CA ALA A 304 15.78 1.28 3.68
C ALA A 304 15.30 1.89 5.00
N ARG A 305 14.11 1.50 5.48
CA ARG A 305 13.61 1.92 6.80
C ARG A 305 14.43 1.35 7.94
N TRP A 306 14.92 0.12 7.82
CA TRP A 306 15.82 -0.48 8.80
C TRP A 306 17.13 0.30 8.91
N GLU A 307 17.71 0.72 7.79
CA GLU A 307 18.91 1.56 7.77
C GLU A 307 18.67 2.91 8.44
N GLN A 308 17.52 3.57 8.16
CA GLN A 308 17.14 4.79 8.86
C GLN A 308 16.95 4.59 10.37
N ILE A 309 16.36 3.47 10.79
CA ILE A 309 16.23 3.12 12.21
C ILE A 309 17.60 2.93 12.85
N GLN A 310 18.57 2.31 12.17
CA GLN A 310 19.94 2.16 12.68
C GLN A 310 20.65 3.52 12.84
N VAL A 311 20.51 4.41 11.86
CA VAL A 311 21.05 5.78 11.92
C VAL A 311 20.43 6.54 13.11
N LEU A 312 19.10 6.51 13.24
CA LEU A 312 18.40 7.17 14.33
C LEU A 312 18.76 6.56 15.70
N THR A 313 18.91 5.24 15.79
CA THR A 313 19.33 4.55 17.02
C THR A 313 20.74 4.98 17.43
N THR A 314 21.64 5.15 16.46
CA THR A 314 22.99 5.65 16.70
C THR A 314 22.97 7.09 17.20
N MET A 315 22.14 7.95 16.59
CA MET A 315 21.96 9.34 17.04
C MET A 315 21.37 9.42 18.46
N VAL A 316 20.42 8.55 18.81
CA VAL A 316 19.85 8.49 20.17
C VAL A 316 20.91 8.08 21.19
N LYS A 317 21.71 7.04 20.90
CA LYS A 317 22.82 6.63 21.79
C LYS A 317 23.84 7.76 22.00
N GLN A 318 24.12 8.53 20.95
CA GLN A 318 25.03 9.68 21.05
C GLN A 318 24.44 10.77 21.95
N LEU A 319 23.16 11.12 21.76
CA LEU A 319 22.45 12.08 22.62
C LEU A 319 22.35 11.61 24.08
N GLU A 320 22.21 10.31 24.33
CA GLU A 320 22.22 9.75 25.68
C GLU A 320 23.60 9.89 26.33
N SER A 321 24.67 9.62 25.58
CA SER A 321 26.05 9.82 26.05
C SER A 321 26.34 11.29 26.40
N ASP A 322 25.95 12.21 25.52
CA ASP A 322 26.14 13.66 25.73
C ASP A 322 25.35 14.15 26.96
N ASN A 323 24.15 13.60 27.20
CA ASN A 323 23.36 13.90 28.39
C ASN A 323 23.99 13.36 29.69
N ILE A 324 24.62 12.18 29.65
CA ILE A 324 25.35 11.63 30.80
C ILE A 324 26.55 12.54 31.13
N GLU A 325 27.29 12.99 30.12
CA GLU A 325 28.41 13.90 30.30
C GLU A 325 27.98 15.24 30.90
N GLN A 326 26.89 15.85 30.41
CA GLN A 326 26.32 17.07 31.00
C GLN A 326 25.85 16.88 32.44
N ARG A 327 25.26 15.73 32.79
CA ARG A 327 24.86 15.41 34.16
C ARG A 327 26.06 15.33 35.10
N ASN A 328 27.15 14.72 34.67
CA ASN A 328 28.39 14.64 35.45
C ASN A 328 28.99 16.04 35.69
N GLN A 329 28.97 16.91 34.68
CA GLN A 329 29.42 18.30 34.82
C GLN A 329 28.54 19.11 35.80
N LEU A 330 27.22 18.92 35.76
CA LEU A 330 26.28 19.53 36.70
C LEU A 330 26.46 19.03 38.13
N GLN A 331 26.81 17.76 38.31
CA GLN A 331 27.09 17.18 39.63
C GLN A 331 28.35 17.81 40.24
N VAL A 332 29.43 17.95 39.45
CA VAL A 332 30.67 18.64 39.87
C VAL A 332 30.41 20.12 40.20
N TYR A 333 29.50 20.78 39.48
CA TYR A 333 29.10 22.16 39.75
C TYR A 333 28.29 22.29 41.05
N ASN A 334 27.39 21.34 41.34
CA ASN A 334 26.60 21.31 42.57
C ASN A 334 27.45 21.00 43.81
N GLU A 335 28.44 20.11 43.68
CA GLU A 335 29.41 19.82 44.76
C GLU A 335 30.27 21.04 45.12
N LYS A 336 30.62 21.89 44.13
CA LYS A 336 31.32 23.16 44.38
C LYS A 336 30.44 24.23 45.04
N ASN A 337 29.13 24.25 44.79
CA ASN A 337 28.20 25.22 45.39
C ASN A 337 27.78 24.84 46.82
N ASN A 338 27.78 23.56 47.19
CA ASN A 338 27.47 23.10 48.54
C ASN A 338 28.48 23.58 49.62
N HIS A 339 29.63 24.12 49.22
CA HIS A 339 30.61 24.66 50.19
C HIS A 339 30.34 26.13 50.59
N PHE A 340 29.37 26.81 49.96
CA PHE A 340 29.14 28.25 50.11
C PHE A 340 27.88 28.63 50.93
N GLU A 341 26.99 27.69 51.24
CA GLU A 341 25.73 27.96 51.97
C GLU A 341 25.82 27.69 53.48
N ASN A 342 26.64 28.48 54.19
CA ASN A 342 26.71 28.42 55.66
C ASN A 342 26.51 29.79 56.35
N ASN A 343 25.88 30.77 55.69
CA ASN A 343 25.58 32.05 56.34
C ASN A 343 24.25 32.67 55.91
N LEU A 344 23.50 33.05 56.95
CA LEU A 344 22.35 33.96 57.05
C LEU A 344 20.95 33.45 56.66
N SER A 345 20.21 33.15 57.74
CA SER A 345 18.76 33.23 57.84
C SER A 345 18.27 34.68 57.75
N PHE A 346 17.36 34.99 56.84
CA PHE A 346 16.30 35.97 57.09
C PHE A 346 15.12 35.74 56.11
N TYR A 347 13.94 35.54 56.70
CA TYR A 347 12.60 35.26 56.13
C TYR A 347 12.21 33.81 55.80
N LYS A 348 11.59 33.21 56.84
CA LYS A 348 10.71 32.03 56.84
C LYS A 348 9.45 32.22 55.99
N THR A 349 9.00 31.09 55.41
CA THR A 349 7.64 30.71 54.94
C THR A 349 7.09 31.47 53.72
N ASN A 350 6.73 30.83 52.59
CA ASN A 350 6.05 29.55 52.47
C ASN A 350 6.49 28.73 51.24
N LEU A 351 6.62 27.41 51.49
CA LEU A 351 6.75 26.32 50.53
C LEU A 351 5.66 26.37 49.45
N ASN A 352 6.05 26.45 48.16
CA ASN A 352 5.38 25.84 47.00
C ASN A 352 6.00 26.22 45.63
N THR A 353 7.20 26.81 45.61
CA THR A 353 7.80 27.33 44.37
C THR A 353 9.00 26.55 43.84
N LEU A 354 9.16 25.26 44.20
CA LEU A 354 10.31 24.46 43.73
C LEU A 354 10.05 22.94 43.57
N LEU A 355 8.84 22.55 43.16
CA LEU A 355 8.61 21.25 42.52
C LEU A 355 7.87 21.42 41.20
N SER A 356 8.51 22.13 40.27
CA SER A 356 8.27 21.93 38.85
C SER A 356 9.44 22.52 38.07
N ARG A 357 10.21 21.69 37.33
CA ARG A 357 10.63 21.94 35.93
C ARG A 357 11.81 21.10 35.40
N ARG A 358 11.59 20.61 34.16
CA ARG A 358 12.50 20.64 32.98
C ARG A 358 13.48 19.47 32.74
N PRO A 359 12.98 18.24 32.51
CA PRO A 359 13.30 17.67 31.19
C PRO A 359 12.21 16.75 30.61
N PHE A 360 10.97 17.22 30.51
CA PHE A 360 9.98 16.66 29.54
C PHE A 360 9.20 17.78 28.82
N ARG A 361 9.72 19.02 28.93
CA ARG A 361 9.16 20.23 28.30
C ARG A 361 9.71 20.50 26.89
N LEU A 362 10.50 19.59 26.33
CA LEU A 362 11.17 19.78 25.03
C LEU A 362 10.39 19.12 23.87
N PHE A 363 9.69 18.02 24.09
CA PHE A 363 8.73 17.49 23.09
C PHE A 363 7.37 18.22 23.07
N THR A 364 7.14 19.14 24.01
CA THR A 364 5.96 20.03 24.04
C THR A 364 6.30 21.48 23.62
N ARG A 365 7.44 21.73 22.97
CA ARG A 365 7.93 23.10 22.68
C ARG A 365 8.01 23.54 21.23
N PHE A 366 7.55 22.75 20.27
CA PHE A 366 7.22 23.21 18.91
C PHE A 366 6.01 22.38 18.47
N VAL A 367 4.76 22.83 18.59
CA VAL A 367 4.16 24.02 17.98
C VAL A 367 3.36 24.81 19.03
N LYS A 368 3.93 25.91 19.51
CA LYS A 368 3.21 26.91 20.30
C LYS A 368 2.68 27.97 19.35
N TRP A 369 1.38 27.98 19.13
CA TRP A 369 0.70 29.14 18.55
C TRP A 369 0.49 30.20 19.66
N PRO A 370 0.85 31.47 19.44
CA PRO A 370 0.58 32.58 20.38
C PRO A 370 -0.90 32.71 20.78
N GLU A 371 -1.82 32.48 19.85
CA GLU A 371 -3.28 32.45 20.03
C GLU A 371 -3.83 31.38 20.97
N LEU A 372 -3.10 30.29 21.29
CA LEU A 372 -3.56 29.30 22.29
C LEU A 372 -3.30 29.77 23.73
N MET A 373 -2.29 30.61 23.94
CA MET A 373 -2.12 31.34 25.20
C MET A 373 -3.13 32.47 25.32
N ASP A 374 -3.50 33.09 24.20
CA ASP A 374 -4.63 34.00 24.17
C ASP A 374 -5.92 33.23 24.47
N LEU A 375 -6.16 32.06 23.87
CA LEU A 375 -7.35 31.22 24.09
C LEU A 375 -7.54 30.80 25.56
N LYS A 376 -6.48 30.43 26.28
CA LYS A 376 -6.56 30.14 27.73
C LYS A 376 -6.87 31.39 28.57
N LYS A 377 -6.55 32.58 28.06
CA LYS A 377 -6.94 33.87 28.63
C LYS A 377 -8.36 34.25 28.21
N THR A 378 -8.74 34.04 26.94
CA THR A 378 -10.07 34.33 26.37
C THR A 378 -11.16 33.37 26.87
N LEU A 379 -10.80 32.14 27.27
CA LEU A 379 -11.73 31.17 27.86
C LEU A 379 -11.90 31.36 29.38
N ASN A 380 -10.93 31.98 30.06
CA ASN A 380 -11.01 32.27 31.50
C ASN A 380 -11.55 33.68 31.80
N ASP A 381 -11.34 34.65 30.91
CA ASP A 381 -11.81 36.05 31.06
C ASP A 381 -13.06 36.31 30.21
N GLN A 382 -14.23 35.87 30.68
CA GLN A 382 -15.55 36.00 30.03
C GLN A 382 -15.63 35.45 28.59
N PRO A 383 -16.71 34.70 28.23
CA PRO A 383 -16.83 34.16 26.89
C PRO A 383 -16.69 35.30 25.86
N PRO A 384 -15.79 35.17 24.85
CA PRO A 384 -15.64 36.19 23.83
C PRO A 384 -17.04 36.42 23.25
N LYS A 385 -17.52 37.67 23.29
CA LYS A 385 -18.84 38.00 22.74
C LYS A 385 -18.98 37.33 21.37
N PRO A 386 -20.04 36.55 21.13
CA PRO A 386 -20.21 35.82 19.89
C PRO A 386 -20.13 36.81 18.72
N ASN A 387 -19.10 36.67 17.89
CA ASN A 387 -19.00 37.38 16.62
C ASN A 387 -19.98 36.68 15.65
N PRO A 388 -20.83 37.38 14.89
CA PRO A 388 -22.09 36.83 14.38
C PRO A 388 -21.98 36.00 13.07
N SER A 389 -20.96 35.17 12.86
CA SER A 389 -20.55 34.77 11.50
C SER A 389 -20.88 33.36 10.98
N LEU A 390 -21.26 32.38 11.82
CA LEU A 390 -21.67 31.04 11.35
C LEU A 390 -23.14 30.80 11.72
N LYS A 391 -24.04 30.85 10.73
CA LYS A 391 -25.48 30.61 10.89
C LYS A 391 -25.87 29.19 10.50
N THR A 392 -25.25 28.64 9.47
CA THR A 392 -25.60 27.33 8.93
C THR A 392 -24.35 26.48 8.67
N VAL A 393 -24.26 25.31 9.32
CA VAL A 393 -23.18 24.33 9.10
C VAL A 393 -23.77 23.06 8.50
N ALA A 394 -23.31 22.67 7.31
CA ALA A 394 -23.66 21.38 6.73
C ALA A 394 -22.67 20.30 7.20
N ILE A 395 -23.18 19.13 7.57
CA ILE A 395 -22.35 17.99 8.01
C ILE A 395 -22.58 16.82 7.05
N ASP A 396 -21.53 16.39 6.37
CA ASP A 396 -21.59 15.25 5.44
C ASP A 396 -21.58 13.92 6.21
N LEU A 397 -22.78 13.40 6.48
CA LEU A 397 -23.02 12.09 7.08
C LEU A 397 -23.40 11.03 6.05
N THR A 398 -23.29 11.33 4.75
CA THR A 398 -23.59 10.34 3.71
C THR A 398 -22.68 9.10 3.73
N PRO A 399 -21.46 9.13 4.31
CA PRO A 399 -20.67 7.91 4.54
C PRO A 399 -21.17 7.01 5.68
N ILE A 400 -22.12 7.46 6.51
CA ILE A 400 -22.68 6.64 7.59
C ILE A 400 -23.50 5.49 7.00
N LEU A 401 -23.16 4.27 7.42
CA LEU A 401 -23.84 3.03 7.15
C LEU A 401 -24.86 2.73 8.28
N PRO A 402 -25.93 1.96 7.99
CA PRO A 402 -26.91 1.57 9.00
C PRO A 402 -26.28 0.71 10.10
N GLY A 403 -26.65 0.95 11.37
CA GLY A 403 -26.15 0.15 12.51
C GLY A 403 -24.70 0.47 12.91
N GLY A 404 -23.97 -0.51 13.44
CA GLY A 404 -22.62 -0.34 14.01
C GLY A 404 -21.45 -0.42 13.01
N GLU A 405 -21.72 -0.48 11.70
CA GLU A 405 -20.72 -0.87 10.69
C GLU A 405 -19.57 0.12 10.48
N ASN A 406 -19.72 1.40 10.88
CA ASN A 406 -18.64 2.40 10.82
C ASN A 406 -17.70 2.35 12.05
N GLY A 407 -17.92 1.44 13.00
CA GLY A 407 -17.14 1.34 14.23
C GLY A 407 -17.24 2.58 15.12
N GLY A 408 -16.21 2.81 15.95
CA GLY A 408 -16.18 3.89 16.95
C GLY A 408 -16.25 5.32 16.39
N ALA A 409 -15.91 5.51 15.12
CA ALA A 409 -15.99 6.82 14.46
C ALA A 409 -17.43 7.36 14.41
N LYS A 410 -18.43 6.51 14.20
CA LYS A 410 -19.84 6.93 14.19
C LYS A 410 -20.27 7.46 15.55
N ILE A 411 -20.01 6.69 16.61
CA ILE A 411 -20.38 7.06 17.99
C ILE A 411 -19.82 8.45 18.34
N PHE A 412 -18.53 8.65 18.05
CA PHE A 412 -17.85 9.90 18.26
C PHE A 412 -18.47 11.07 17.49
N VAL A 413 -18.76 10.89 16.20
CA VAL A 413 -19.31 11.96 15.36
C VAL A 413 -20.69 12.37 15.85
N LEU A 414 -21.54 11.41 16.23
CA LEU A 414 -22.88 11.72 16.75
C LEU A 414 -22.79 12.48 18.08
N GLU A 415 -21.89 12.07 18.99
CA GLU A 415 -21.64 12.79 20.24
C GLU A 415 -21.11 14.21 19.99
N LEU A 416 -20.14 14.37 19.07
CA LEU A 416 -19.62 15.69 18.67
C LEU A 416 -20.74 16.60 18.14
N ILE A 417 -21.64 16.08 17.30
CA ILE A 417 -22.75 16.87 16.74
C ILE A 417 -23.70 17.32 17.84
N LYS A 418 -24.03 16.44 18.79
CA LYS A 418 -24.86 16.76 19.94
C LYS A 418 -24.23 17.89 20.78
N GLN A 419 -22.96 17.73 21.14
CA GLN A 419 -22.22 18.73 21.92
C GLN A 419 -22.08 20.07 21.17
N LEU A 420 -21.88 20.05 19.84
CA LEU A 420 -21.87 21.28 19.03
C LEU A 420 -23.24 21.98 19.03
N ALA A 421 -24.33 21.21 18.89
CA ALA A 421 -25.68 21.77 18.89
C ALA A 421 -26.05 22.41 20.24
N ASP A 422 -25.61 21.80 21.34
CA ASP A 422 -25.80 22.34 22.70
C ASP A 422 -24.90 23.57 22.94
N LEU A 423 -23.66 23.56 22.43
CA LEU A 423 -22.70 24.66 22.57
C LEU A 423 -23.14 25.93 21.84
N VAL A 424 -23.78 25.80 20.68
CA VAL A 424 -24.20 26.94 19.83
C VAL A 424 -25.67 26.82 19.37
N PRO A 425 -26.65 27.09 20.26
CA PRO A 425 -28.07 26.87 19.99
C PRO A 425 -28.63 27.73 18.85
N ASN A 426 -27.97 28.84 18.52
CA ASN A 426 -28.38 29.75 17.44
C ASN A 426 -27.84 29.37 16.05
N THR A 427 -27.02 28.31 15.94
CA THR A 427 -26.46 27.82 14.67
C THR A 427 -27.29 26.65 14.17
N GLN A 428 -27.73 26.71 12.91
CA GLN A 428 -28.44 25.61 12.26
C GLN A 428 -27.43 24.58 11.72
N PHE A 429 -27.53 23.35 12.18
CA PHE A 429 -26.82 22.20 11.61
C PHE A 429 -27.70 21.47 10.60
N ILE A 430 -27.18 21.24 9.40
CA ILE A 430 -27.86 20.48 8.33
C ILE A 430 -27.09 19.18 8.10
N LEU A 431 -27.66 18.06 8.52
CA LEU A 431 -27.07 16.74 8.34
C LEU A 431 -27.40 16.23 6.93
N LEU A 432 -26.40 16.10 6.08
CA LEU A 432 -26.57 15.52 4.74
C LEU A 432 -26.58 14.00 4.86
N THR A 433 -27.70 13.38 4.56
CA THR A 433 -27.89 11.93 4.76
C THR A 433 -28.19 11.18 3.47
N GLN A 434 -28.12 9.86 3.56
CA GLN A 434 -28.56 8.93 2.51
C GLN A 434 -29.73 8.09 2.98
N ALA A 435 -30.55 7.60 2.05
CA ALA A 435 -31.77 6.85 2.36
C ALA A 435 -31.54 5.64 3.29
N ALA A 436 -30.37 5.00 3.23
CA ALA A 436 -30.07 3.85 4.08
C ALA A 436 -29.95 4.21 5.58
N SER A 437 -29.46 5.41 5.90
CA SER A 437 -29.22 5.87 7.28
C SER A 437 -30.06 7.09 7.67
N HIS A 438 -30.96 7.55 6.81
CA HIS A 438 -31.75 8.76 7.04
C HIS A 438 -32.64 8.62 8.27
N ASP A 439 -33.43 7.54 8.35
CA ASP A 439 -34.38 7.34 9.46
C ASP A 439 -33.65 7.27 10.82
N GLU A 440 -32.49 6.59 10.87
CA GLU A 440 -31.66 6.53 12.08
C GLU A 440 -31.15 7.93 12.49
N LEU A 441 -30.71 8.74 11.53
CA LEU A 441 -30.16 10.07 11.80
C LEU A 441 -31.25 11.11 12.09
N THR A 442 -32.49 10.91 11.61
CA THR A 442 -33.61 11.81 11.94
C THR A 442 -33.96 11.82 13.43
N LEU A 443 -33.57 10.79 14.17
CA LEU A 443 -33.68 10.76 15.63
C LEU A 443 -32.85 11.85 16.32
N MET A 444 -31.86 12.43 15.63
CA MET A 444 -31.07 13.55 16.12
C MET A 444 -31.66 14.93 15.78
N GLU A 445 -32.79 15.00 15.05
CA GLU A 445 -33.41 16.28 14.77
C GLU A 445 -33.82 16.99 16.05
N SER A 446 -33.53 18.28 16.09
CA SER A 446 -33.79 19.16 17.22
C SER A 446 -34.14 20.54 16.71
N HIS A 447 -34.31 21.53 17.60
CA HIS A 447 -34.61 22.90 17.20
C HIS A 447 -33.54 23.50 16.26
N ASN A 448 -32.28 23.05 16.36
CA ASN A 448 -31.16 23.55 15.57
C ASN A 448 -30.43 22.46 14.76
N ILE A 449 -30.91 21.20 14.74
CA ILE A 449 -30.42 20.12 13.87
C ILE A 449 -31.53 19.71 12.90
N LYS A 450 -31.23 19.67 11.60
CA LYS A 450 -32.15 19.19 10.55
C LYS A 450 -31.48 18.18 9.64
N CYS A 451 -32.19 17.11 9.28
CA CYS A 451 -31.71 16.14 8.32
C CYS A 451 -32.15 16.49 6.90
N LYS A 452 -31.21 16.46 5.95
CA LYS A 452 -31.47 16.60 4.53
C LYS A 452 -31.01 15.36 3.79
N MET A 453 -31.96 14.53 3.38
CA MET A 453 -31.66 13.42 2.48
C MET A 453 -31.22 13.95 1.12
N VAL A 454 -29.98 13.67 0.76
CA VAL A 454 -29.36 14.08 -0.52
C VAL A 454 -29.14 12.89 -1.45
N LEU A 455 -29.16 11.67 -0.91
CA LEU A 455 -29.07 10.44 -1.67
C LEU A 455 -30.32 9.57 -1.45
N ASN A 456 -31.27 9.64 -2.39
CA ASN A 456 -32.42 8.71 -2.45
C ASN A 456 -31.99 7.23 -2.58
N ALA A 457 -32.86 6.33 -2.11
CA ALA A 457 -32.74 4.90 -2.33
C ALA A 457 -32.60 4.57 -3.83
N PRO A 458 -31.84 3.54 -4.21
CA PRO A 458 -31.76 3.10 -5.60
C PRO A 458 -33.17 2.81 -6.13
N VAL A 459 -33.50 3.35 -7.30
CA VAL A 459 -34.81 3.21 -7.95
C VAL A 459 -35.06 1.72 -8.23
N LYS A 460 -36.10 1.15 -7.62
CA LYS A 460 -36.44 -0.28 -7.74
C LYS A 460 -36.84 -0.71 -9.16
N ASP A 461 -37.19 0.21 -10.06
CA ASP A 461 -37.74 -0.08 -11.40
C ASP A 461 -36.72 -0.08 -12.55
N SER A 462 -35.42 -0.02 -12.28
CA SER A 462 -34.43 -0.12 -13.36
C SER A 462 -34.15 -1.58 -13.72
N PHE A 463 -34.26 -1.93 -15.01
CA PHE A 463 -33.85 -3.24 -15.55
C PHE A 463 -32.41 -3.63 -15.12
N LEU A 464 -31.50 -2.65 -15.01
CA LEU A 464 -30.14 -2.84 -14.49
C LEU A 464 -30.11 -3.24 -13.01
N TYR A 465 -31.04 -2.75 -12.19
CA TYR A 465 -31.15 -3.13 -10.77
C TYR A 465 -31.62 -4.58 -10.63
N HIS A 466 -32.62 -5.01 -11.41
CA HIS A 466 -33.07 -6.41 -11.42
C HIS A 466 -31.98 -7.37 -11.91
N LEU A 467 -31.20 -6.98 -12.92
CA LEU A 467 -30.06 -7.76 -13.40
C LEU A 467 -28.95 -7.86 -12.34
N LEU A 468 -28.58 -6.74 -11.71
CA LEU A 468 -27.57 -6.70 -10.65
C LEU A 468 -27.99 -7.50 -9.41
N VAL A 469 -29.26 -7.46 -9.02
CA VAL A 469 -29.81 -8.24 -7.89
C VAL A 469 -29.89 -9.73 -8.22
N ALA A 470 -30.25 -10.10 -9.46
CA ALA A 470 -30.27 -11.50 -9.91
C ALA A 470 -28.86 -12.11 -9.97
N VAL A 471 -27.86 -11.32 -10.40
CA VAL A 471 -26.44 -11.70 -10.38
C VAL A 471 -25.92 -11.79 -8.94
N ALA A 472 -26.27 -10.84 -8.07
CA ALA A 472 -25.84 -10.83 -6.67
C ALA A 472 -26.41 -12.00 -5.85
N ARG A 473 -27.60 -12.52 -6.19
CA ARG A 473 -28.21 -13.70 -5.53
C ARG A 473 -27.57 -15.04 -5.92
N ARG A 474 -26.79 -15.09 -7.02
CA ARG A 474 -26.08 -16.31 -7.48
C ARG A 474 -24.60 -16.34 -7.08
N LEU A 475 -24.10 -15.33 -6.38
CA LEU A 475 -22.70 -15.20 -5.95
C LEU A 475 -22.58 -15.33 -4.43
N PRO A 476 -21.67 -16.16 -3.89
CA PRO A 476 -21.43 -16.24 -2.45
C PRO A 476 -20.87 -14.92 -1.90
N TYR A 477 -21.52 -14.40 -0.86
CA TYR A 477 -21.12 -13.36 0.10
C TYR A 477 -20.10 -12.28 -0.38
N LYS A 478 -20.39 -11.57 -1.48
CA LYS A 478 -19.68 -10.33 -1.91
C LYS A 478 -20.54 -9.06 -2.06
N PRO A 479 -21.64 -8.82 -1.31
CA PRO A 479 -22.50 -7.66 -1.54
C PRO A 479 -21.85 -6.29 -1.23
N ARG A 480 -20.82 -6.24 -0.37
CA ARG A 480 -20.21 -4.98 0.13
C ARG A 480 -19.45 -4.16 -0.94
N LYS A 481 -18.78 -4.82 -1.90
CA LYS A 481 -18.04 -4.10 -2.97
C LYS A 481 -18.97 -3.49 -4.02
N LEU A 482 -20.09 -4.16 -4.31
CA LEU A 482 -21.08 -3.70 -5.28
C LEU A 482 -21.91 -2.53 -4.77
N SER A 483 -22.30 -2.52 -3.49
CA SER A 483 -23.02 -1.40 -2.88
C SER A 483 -22.17 -0.12 -2.85
N TYR A 484 -20.87 -0.26 -2.58
CA TYR A 484 -19.92 0.84 -2.56
C TYR A 484 -19.68 1.46 -3.95
N LEU A 485 -19.54 0.63 -4.98
CA LEU A 485 -19.44 1.10 -6.36
C LEU A 485 -20.75 1.75 -6.85
N GLY A 486 -21.89 1.19 -6.44
CA GLY A 486 -23.21 1.79 -6.65
C GLY A 486 -23.39 3.14 -5.97
N TYR A 487 -22.92 3.28 -4.71
CA TYR A 487 -22.86 4.56 -4.00
C TYR A 487 -22.04 5.58 -4.78
N ARG A 488 -20.83 5.23 -5.22
CA ARG A 488 -19.94 6.14 -5.99
C ARG A 488 -20.55 6.60 -7.31
N LEU A 489 -21.15 5.67 -8.06
CA LEU A 489 -21.86 6.02 -9.29
C LEU A 489 -23.08 6.89 -9.01
N SER A 490 -23.82 6.62 -7.92
CA SER A 490 -24.99 7.41 -7.53
C SER A 490 -24.63 8.83 -7.08
N VAL A 491 -23.54 9.01 -6.33
CA VAL A 491 -23.02 10.32 -5.91
C VAL A 491 -22.58 11.12 -7.13
N PHE A 492 -21.80 10.51 -8.02
CA PHE A 492 -21.35 11.14 -9.27
C PHE A 492 -22.52 11.55 -10.17
N LEU A 493 -23.52 10.68 -10.35
CA LEU A 493 -24.70 10.94 -11.17
C LEU A 493 -25.65 11.98 -10.56
N LYS A 494 -25.81 12.00 -9.22
CA LYS A 494 -26.65 12.99 -8.52
C LYS A 494 -25.99 14.37 -8.50
N ARG A 495 -24.67 14.47 -8.32
CA ARG A 495 -23.93 15.74 -8.41
C ARG A 495 -24.06 16.43 -9.77
N ARG A 496 -24.22 15.67 -10.86
CA ARG A 496 -24.47 16.24 -12.20
C ARG A 496 -25.75 17.08 -12.27
N LYS A 497 -26.74 16.86 -11.39
CA LYS A 497 -28.04 17.54 -11.43
C LYS A 497 -28.13 18.77 -10.54
N THR A 498 -27.32 18.86 -9.48
CA THR A 498 -27.37 19.97 -8.49
C THR A 498 -25.95 20.43 -8.12
N PRO A 499 -25.31 21.29 -8.91
CA PRO A 499 -23.93 21.75 -8.65
C PRO A 499 -23.78 22.70 -7.46
N PHE A 500 -24.88 23.23 -6.90
CA PHE A 500 -24.91 24.26 -5.86
C PHE A 500 -25.89 23.92 -4.72
N LEU A 501 -25.82 22.69 -4.20
CA LEU A 501 -26.67 22.24 -3.10
C LEU A 501 -26.46 23.08 -1.84
N LEU A 502 -25.21 23.27 -1.41
CA LEU A 502 -24.86 23.95 -0.16
C LEU A 502 -25.17 25.44 -0.26
N GLN A 503 -24.83 26.08 -1.38
CA GLN A 503 -25.21 27.48 -1.65
C GLN A 503 -26.74 27.65 -1.66
N GLY A 504 -27.49 26.72 -2.28
CA GLY A 504 -28.96 26.74 -2.25
C GLY A 504 -29.57 26.54 -0.86
N LEU A 505 -28.81 25.99 0.09
CA LEU A 505 -29.18 25.84 1.49
C LEU A 505 -28.65 26.98 2.37
N ASN A 506 -27.99 28.00 1.79
CA ASN A 506 -27.32 29.08 2.51
C ASN A 506 -26.36 28.55 3.60
N VAL A 507 -25.55 27.56 3.24
CA VAL A 507 -24.55 26.96 4.13
C VAL A 507 -23.31 27.83 4.20
N ASP A 508 -22.87 28.16 5.42
CA ASP A 508 -21.68 28.96 5.67
C ASP A 508 -20.42 28.10 5.80
N LEU A 509 -20.54 26.83 6.20
CA LEU A 509 -19.41 25.89 6.35
C LEU A 509 -19.83 24.44 6.10
N LEU A 510 -18.96 23.68 5.42
CA LEU A 510 -19.09 22.23 5.26
C LEU A 510 -18.14 21.49 6.22
N PHE A 511 -18.69 20.63 7.06
CA PHE A 511 -17.92 19.70 7.89
C PHE A 511 -18.03 18.27 7.35
N CYS A 512 -16.88 17.65 7.11
CA CYS A 512 -16.74 16.30 6.59
C CYS A 512 -16.06 15.40 7.64
N PRO A 513 -16.83 14.84 8.60
CA PRO A 513 -16.28 14.07 9.71
C PRO A 513 -15.65 12.74 9.30
N PHE A 514 -15.87 12.26 8.06
CA PHE A 514 -15.32 10.99 7.52
C PHE A 514 -14.34 11.23 6.37
N THR A 515 -13.53 12.28 6.49
CA THR A 515 -12.49 12.72 5.52
C THR A 515 -13.00 13.22 4.18
N ALA A 516 -14.02 12.60 3.60
CA ALA A 516 -14.42 12.81 2.21
C ALA A 516 -15.12 14.17 1.97
N PRO A 517 -14.54 15.09 1.19
CA PRO A 517 -15.18 16.37 0.84
C PRO A 517 -16.17 16.19 -0.33
N THR A 518 -17.14 15.29 -0.17
CA THR A 518 -18.06 14.85 -1.24
C THR A 518 -18.90 16.00 -1.80
N TYR A 519 -19.43 16.84 -0.90
CA TYR A 519 -20.31 17.96 -1.24
C TYR A 519 -19.59 19.30 -1.31
N TYR A 520 -18.25 19.32 -1.35
CA TYR A 520 -17.45 20.54 -1.47
C TYR A 520 -17.97 21.50 -2.56
N GLU A 521 -18.29 22.73 -2.16
CA GLU A 521 -18.66 23.82 -3.05
C GLU A 521 -17.69 24.97 -2.84
N LEU A 522 -17.26 25.58 -3.94
CA LEU A 522 -16.29 26.66 -3.86
C LEU A 522 -16.90 27.89 -3.16
N GLY A 523 -16.06 28.57 -2.38
CA GLY A 523 -16.47 29.70 -1.54
C GLY A 523 -17.02 29.26 -0.19
N ILE A 524 -17.34 27.98 -0.01
CA ILE A 524 -17.78 27.43 1.28
C ILE A 524 -16.57 26.79 1.98
N PRO A 525 -16.11 27.33 3.12
CA PRO A 525 -15.03 26.75 3.89
C PRO A 525 -15.36 25.30 4.25
N THR A 526 -14.37 24.42 4.11
CA THR A 526 -14.55 22.99 4.33
C THR A 526 -13.57 22.47 5.36
N VAL A 527 -14.07 21.78 6.39
CA VAL A 527 -13.27 21.12 7.43
C VAL A 527 -13.40 19.61 7.30
N CYS A 528 -12.29 18.89 7.21
CA CYS A 528 -12.29 17.42 7.08
C CYS A 528 -11.51 16.75 8.22
N THR A 529 -12.08 15.70 8.82
CA THR A 529 -11.41 14.90 9.87
C THR A 529 -10.70 13.68 9.28
N LEU A 530 -9.43 13.48 9.65
CA LEU A 530 -8.58 12.33 9.33
C LEU A 530 -8.44 11.42 10.56
N TYR A 531 -8.85 10.16 10.42
CA TYR A 531 -8.68 9.16 11.48
C TYR A 531 -7.29 8.51 11.40
N ASP A 532 -6.93 8.02 10.23
CA ASP A 532 -5.66 7.38 9.99
C ASP A 532 -5.29 7.35 8.50
N LEU A 533 -4.06 6.90 8.23
CA LEU A 533 -3.56 6.56 6.90
C LEU A 533 -3.08 5.10 6.88
N GLN A 534 -3.82 4.20 7.52
CA GLN A 534 -3.45 2.78 7.65
C GLN A 534 -3.13 2.15 6.30
N TYR A 535 -3.90 2.48 5.26
CA TYR A 535 -3.71 1.97 3.90
C TYR A 535 -2.39 2.38 3.23
N LYS A 536 -1.72 3.44 3.72
CA LYS A 536 -0.37 3.81 3.27
C LYS A 536 0.71 3.00 3.97
N THR A 537 0.47 2.57 5.20
CA THR A 537 1.43 1.79 6.00
C THR A 537 1.31 0.29 5.74
N TYR A 538 0.07 -0.19 5.59
CA TYR A 538 -0.27 -1.60 5.36
C TYR A 538 -1.27 -1.75 4.20
N PRO A 539 -0.89 -1.43 2.95
CA PRO A 539 -1.78 -1.56 1.79
C PRO A 539 -2.31 -2.99 1.60
N GLU A 540 -1.56 -4.02 2.01
CA GLU A 540 -1.88 -5.44 1.93
C GLU A 540 -3.05 -5.88 2.84
N PHE A 541 -3.48 -5.01 3.77
CA PHE A 541 -4.69 -5.23 4.56
C PHE A 541 -5.97 -4.85 3.81
N PHE A 542 -5.85 -4.26 2.62
CA PHE A 542 -6.96 -3.75 1.83
C PHE A 542 -6.94 -4.30 0.41
N ALA A 543 -8.08 -4.26 -0.27
CA ALA A 543 -8.09 -4.53 -1.71
C ALA A 543 -7.46 -3.34 -2.47
N PRO A 544 -6.83 -3.57 -3.64
CA PRO A 544 -6.22 -2.49 -4.43
C PRO A 544 -7.19 -1.34 -4.75
N GLU A 545 -8.46 -1.67 -5.02
CA GLU A 545 -9.50 -0.66 -5.27
C GLU A 545 -9.76 0.24 -4.04
N ASP A 546 -9.71 -0.34 -2.83
CA ASP A 546 -9.91 0.39 -1.58
C ASP A 546 -8.71 1.27 -1.25
N VAL A 547 -7.49 0.80 -1.56
CA VAL A 547 -6.25 1.60 -1.46
C VAL A 547 -6.34 2.81 -2.38
N ALA A 548 -6.63 2.59 -3.67
CA ALA A 548 -6.76 3.65 -4.66
C ALA A 548 -7.86 4.66 -4.29
N HIS A 549 -8.99 4.17 -3.74
CA HIS A 549 -10.06 5.04 -3.28
C HIS A 549 -9.63 5.90 -2.09
N ARG A 550 -9.05 5.31 -1.04
CA ARG A 550 -8.60 6.06 0.14
C ARG A 550 -7.52 7.08 -0.22
N GLU A 551 -6.61 6.72 -1.12
CA GLU A 551 -5.62 7.65 -1.68
C GLU A 551 -6.28 8.84 -2.35
N HIS A 552 -7.25 8.59 -3.21
CA HIS A 552 -7.98 9.65 -3.90
C HIS A 552 -8.72 10.57 -2.91
N THR A 553 -9.45 9.99 -1.95
CA THR A 553 -10.20 10.75 -0.95
C THR A 553 -9.27 11.58 -0.05
N PHE A 554 -8.13 11.03 0.36
CA PHE A 554 -7.11 11.75 1.12
C PHE A 554 -6.53 12.92 0.31
N LYS A 555 -6.16 12.70 -0.96
CA LYS A 555 -5.67 13.77 -1.84
C LYS A 555 -6.70 14.88 -2.04
N GLU A 556 -7.97 14.52 -2.23
CA GLU A 556 -9.04 15.51 -2.38
C GLU A 556 -9.29 16.28 -1.08
N ALA A 557 -9.22 15.64 0.09
CA ALA A 557 -9.27 16.33 1.38
C ALA A 557 -8.10 17.31 1.53
N CYS A 558 -6.87 16.88 1.24
CA CYS A 558 -5.68 17.72 1.25
C CYS A 558 -5.80 18.93 0.32
N ARG A 559 -6.42 18.74 -0.84
CA ARG A 559 -6.58 19.79 -1.85
C ARG A 559 -7.71 20.76 -1.53
N ARG A 560 -8.87 20.26 -1.09
CA ARG A 560 -10.13 21.02 -0.99
C ARG A 560 -10.43 21.56 0.41
N ALA A 561 -9.95 20.92 1.47
CA ALA A 561 -10.25 21.38 2.82
C ALA A 561 -9.53 22.71 3.09
N SER A 562 -10.27 23.67 3.66
CA SER A 562 -9.72 24.89 4.25
C SER A 562 -8.88 24.53 5.47
N MET A 563 -9.39 23.61 6.30
CA MET A 563 -8.68 23.04 7.44
C MET A 563 -8.88 21.54 7.54
N LEU A 564 -7.84 20.83 7.95
CA LEU A 564 -7.89 19.41 8.31
C LEU A 564 -7.83 19.25 9.82
N THR A 565 -8.49 18.22 10.33
CA THR A 565 -8.22 17.71 11.68
C THR A 565 -7.66 16.30 11.60
N ALA A 566 -6.82 15.95 12.56
CA ALA A 566 -6.39 14.58 12.82
C ALA A 566 -6.76 14.23 14.25
N ILE A 567 -7.08 12.96 14.47
CA ILE A 567 -7.52 12.47 15.79
C ILE A 567 -6.35 12.22 16.77
N SER A 568 -5.12 12.34 16.29
CA SER A 568 -3.89 12.10 17.04
C SER A 568 -2.70 12.82 16.39
N GLU A 569 -1.63 13.10 17.14
CA GLU A 569 -0.45 13.76 16.57
C GLU A 569 0.27 12.82 15.61
N TYR A 570 0.25 11.51 15.86
CA TYR A 570 0.74 10.53 14.90
C TYR A 570 0.00 10.62 13.56
N SER A 571 -1.33 10.66 13.57
CA SER A 571 -2.14 10.81 12.36
C SER A 571 -1.91 12.17 11.69
N ARG A 572 -1.71 13.25 12.48
CA ARG A 572 -1.36 14.58 11.97
C ARG A 572 -0.03 14.56 11.23
N GLN A 573 1.02 14.04 11.87
CA GLN A 573 2.36 13.98 11.29
C GLN A 573 2.38 13.10 10.03
N SER A 574 1.66 11.98 10.05
CA SER A 574 1.49 11.11 8.89
C SER A 574 0.84 11.85 7.72
N ALA A 575 -0.22 12.64 7.99
CA ALA A 575 -0.87 13.45 6.97
C ALA A 575 0.01 14.58 6.44
N ILE A 576 0.82 15.22 7.28
CA ILE A 576 1.80 16.23 6.86
C ILE A 576 2.81 15.63 5.88
N VAL A 577 3.40 14.50 6.24
CA VAL A 577 4.42 13.81 5.41
C VAL A 577 3.81 13.32 4.10
N HIS A 578 2.70 12.59 4.16
CA HIS A 578 2.12 11.96 2.96
C HIS A 578 1.30 12.92 2.09
N GLY A 579 0.79 14.01 2.65
CA GLY A 579 0.01 15.02 1.95
C GLY A 579 0.81 16.26 1.54
N ASN A 580 2.10 16.33 1.92
CA ASN A 580 2.94 17.52 1.79
C ASN A 580 2.24 18.79 2.31
N LEU A 581 1.59 18.67 3.46
CA LEU A 581 0.76 19.73 4.04
C LEU A 581 1.61 20.70 4.85
N LYS A 582 1.26 21.98 4.80
CA LYS A 582 1.81 22.93 5.78
C LYS A 582 1.26 22.61 7.18
N PRO A 583 2.08 22.64 8.25
CA PRO A 583 1.65 22.31 9.60
C PRO A 583 0.42 23.07 10.11
N GLU A 584 0.23 24.30 9.66
CA GLU A 584 -0.92 25.16 9.98
C GLU A 584 -2.24 24.71 9.35
N LYS A 585 -2.20 23.93 8.25
CA LYS A 585 -3.41 23.44 7.56
C LYS A 585 -4.10 22.29 8.30
N ILE A 586 -3.44 21.68 9.28
CA ILE A 586 -3.94 20.52 10.00
C ILE A 586 -3.76 20.65 11.52
N ARG A 587 -4.81 20.32 12.27
CA ARG A 587 -4.83 20.36 13.74
C ARG A 587 -5.09 18.99 14.35
N THR A 588 -4.45 18.71 15.47
CA THR A 588 -4.78 17.54 16.28
C THR A 588 -5.93 17.91 17.21
N ILE A 589 -7.05 17.20 17.11
CA ILE A 589 -8.15 17.23 18.09
C ILE A 589 -8.35 15.80 18.56
N TYR A 590 -7.96 15.52 19.80
CA TYR A 590 -8.02 14.18 20.35
C TYR A 590 -9.47 13.71 20.52
N LEU A 591 -9.71 12.42 20.28
CA LEU A 591 -11.01 11.83 20.53
C LEU A 591 -11.31 11.85 22.03
N GLN A 592 -12.58 12.08 22.36
CA GLN A 592 -13.09 12.00 23.72
C GLN A 592 -13.91 10.71 23.85
N MET A 593 -13.72 10.02 24.98
CA MET A 593 -14.42 8.81 25.34
C MET A 593 -15.89 9.13 25.58
N ALA A 594 -16.79 8.38 24.94
CA ALA A 594 -18.19 8.35 25.34
C ALA A 594 -18.29 7.53 26.63
N HIS A 595 -18.98 8.02 27.67
CA HIS A 595 -19.16 7.36 28.96
C HIS A 595 -20.06 6.10 28.90
N ARG A 596 -19.85 5.21 27.94
CA ARG A 596 -20.69 4.03 27.66
C ARG A 596 -20.19 2.72 28.26
N ILE A 597 -18.91 2.66 28.68
CA ILE A 597 -18.24 1.43 29.19
C ILE A 597 -17.78 1.60 30.64
N LEU A 598 -18.30 2.59 31.38
CA LEU A 598 -17.97 2.71 32.80
C LEU A 598 -18.82 1.72 33.60
N PRO A 599 -18.22 0.95 34.53
CA PRO A 599 -18.96 0.01 35.36
C PRO A 599 -19.89 0.76 36.33
N GLU A 600 -21.15 0.34 36.36
CA GLU A 600 -22.11 0.74 37.40
C GLU A 600 -22.16 -0.35 38.49
N GLU A 601 -22.43 0.03 39.74
CA GLU A 601 -22.34 -0.89 40.91
C GLU A 601 -23.31 -2.09 40.83
N ASP A 602 -24.43 -1.95 40.12
CA ASP A 602 -25.51 -2.95 40.04
C ASP A 602 -25.58 -3.74 38.71
N GLN A 603 -24.50 -3.76 37.91
CA GLN A 603 -24.52 -4.43 36.59
C GLN A 603 -24.62 -5.97 36.68
N ASP A 604 -25.40 -6.55 35.75
CA ASP A 604 -25.63 -7.99 35.64
C ASP A 604 -24.35 -8.78 35.33
N LYS A 605 -23.99 -9.71 36.22
CA LYS A 605 -22.81 -10.58 36.10
C LYS A 605 -23.06 -11.85 35.27
N SER A 606 -24.25 -12.04 34.73
CA SER A 606 -24.64 -13.23 33.95
C SER A 606 -23.65 -13.60 32.84
N ILE A 607 -23.06 -12.59 32.17
CA ILE A 607 -22.09 -12.80 31.09
C ILE A 607 -20.81 -13.52 31.56
N LEU A 608 -20.36 -13.29 32.80
CA LEU A 608 -19.19 -13.97 33.36
C LEU A 608 -19.47 -15.46 33.55
N THR A 609 -20.67 -15.78 34.06
CA THR A 609 -21.12 -17.17 34.22
C THR A 609 -21.31 -17.85 32.87
N LEU A 610 -21.91 -17.15 31.90
CA LEU A 610 -22.14 -17.68 30.54
C LEU A 610 -20.83 -18.05 29.83
N LEU A 611 -19.78 -17.26 30.04
CA LEU A 611 -18.47 -17.44 29.40
C LEU A 611 -17.47 -18.24 30.27
N ASP A 612 -17.92 -18.75 31.42
CA ASP A 612 -17.08 -19.47 32.39
C ASP A 612 -15.83 -18.66 32.80
N LEU A 613 -16.03 -17.39 33.19
CA LEU A 613 -14.96 -16.47 33.53
C LEU A 613 -14.91 -16.18 35.03
N THR A 614 -13.77 -16.49 35.66
CA THR A 614 -13.50 -16.06 37.03
C THR A 614 -13.01 -14.60 37.05
N PRO A 615 -13.59 -13.72 37.89
CA PRO A 615 -13.13 -12.33 38.03
C PRO A 615 -11.63 -12.25 38.31
N LYS A 616 -10.95 -11.33 37.62
CA LYS A 616 -9.49 -11.10 37.69
C LYS A 616 -8.62 -12.30 37.27
N GLN A 617 -9.20 -13.32 36.63
CA GLN A 617 -8.45 -14.45 36.03
C GLN A 617 -8.58 -14.50 34.50
N TYR A 618 -8.76 -13.35 33.86
CA TYR A 618 -8.65 -13.27 32.40
C TYR A 618 -8.13 -11.92 31.93
N LEU A 619 -7.48 -11.93 30.78
CA LEU A 619 -7.13 -10.73 30.03
C LEU A 619 -8.19 -10.47 28.97
N LEU A 620 -8.49 -9.20 28.71
CA LEU A 620 -9.46 -8.79 27.70
C LEU A 620 -8.75 -8.14 26.52
N TYR A 621 -9.15 -8.55 25.30
CA TYR A 621 -8.80 -7.85 24.07
C TYR A 621 -10.07 -7.41 23.32
N PRO A 622 -10.49 -6.13 23.48
CA PRO A 622 -11.71 -5.62 22.88
C PRO A 622 -11.47 -5.12 21.44
N ALA A 623 -11.35 -6.04 20.48
CA ALA A 623 -11.05 -5.68 19.09
C ALA A 623 -11.59 -6.66 18.05
N ASN A 624 -12.26 -6.14 17.02
CA ASN A 624 -12.63 -6.92 15.84
C ASN A 624 -11.42 -7.68 15.25
N PHE A 625 -11.69 -8.83 14.64
CA PHE A 625 -10.68 -9.71 14.05
C PHE A 625 -10.13 -9.18 12.71
N TRP A 626 -9.73 -7.91 12.62
CA TRP A 626 -9.05 -7.32 11.46
C TRP A 626 -7.55 -7.58 11.47
N LYS A 627 -6.90 -7.61 10.30
CA LYS A 627 -5.49 -8.06 10.18
C LYS A 627 -4.55 -7.24 11.07
N HIS A 628 -4.69 -5.92 11.06
CA HIS A 628 -3.90 -5.02 11.88
C HIS A 628 -4.11 -5.18 13.40
N LYS A 629 -5.18 -5.86 13.84
CA LYS A 629 -5.42 -6.15 15.26
C LYS A 629 -4.59 -7.33 15.76
N ASN A 630 -3.84 -8.02 14.87
CA ASN A 630 -2.70 -8.87 15.25
C ASN A 630 -3.02 -10.01 16.23
N HIS A 631 -4.18 -10.64 16.07
CA HIS A 631 -4.64 -11.70 16.96
C HIS A 631 -3.70 -12.91 16.94
N GLU A 632 -3.14 -13.26 15.77
CA GLU A 632 -2.20 -14.37 15.61
C GLU A 632 -0.97 -14.23 16.51
N MET A 633 -0.42 -13.02 16.58
CA MET A 633 0.72 -12.73 17.45
C MET A 633 0.33 -12.81 18.93
N LEU A 634 -0.89 -12.35 19.27
CA LEU A 634 -1.40 -12.44 20.64
C LEU A 634 -1.58 -13.90 21.08
N LEU A 635 -2.14 -14.76 20.22
CA LEU A 635 -2.29 -16.19 20.52
C LEU A 635 -0.93 -16.86 20.75
N THR A 636 0.03 -16.55 19.89
CA THR A 636 1.42 -17.04 20.01
C THR A 636 2.04 -16.58 21.34
N ALA A 637 1.91 -15.30 21.66
CA ALA A 637 2.43 -14.73 22.91
C ALA A 637 1.75 -15.33 24.15
N PHE A 638 0.44 -15.58 24.11
CA PHE A 638 -0.29 -16.22 25.19
C PHE A 638 0.17 -17.67 25.40
N GLY A 639 0.48 -18.40 24.31
CA GLY A 639 1.10 -19.72 24.37
C GLY A 639 2.50 -19.69 25.01
N ILE A 640 3.31 -18.69 24.69
CA ILE A 640 4.62 -18.48 25.33
C ILE A 640 4.45 -18.16 26.82
N ALA A 641 3.55 -17.23 27.16
CA ALA A 641 3.26 -16.87 28.55
C ALA A 641 2.80 -18.08 29.37
N SER A 642 1.94 -18.93 28.78
CA SER A 642 1.48 -20.18 29.38
C SER A 642 2.62 -21.14 29.73
N LYS A 643 3.64 -21.23 28.86
CA LYS A 643 4.84 -22.03 29.12
C LYS A 643 5.79 -21.38 30.13
N ASN A 644 5.76 -20.05 30.23
CA ASN A 644 6.67 -19.26 31.07
C ASN A 644 6.06 -18.86 32.42
N GLY A 645 5.10 -19.65 32.93
CA GLY A 645 4.59 -19.50 34.30
C GLY A 645 3.30 -18.69 34.46
N LEU A 646 2.55 -18.41 33.38
CA LEU A 646 1.18 -17.93 33.49
C LEU A 646 0.27 -19.05 34.03
N ALA A 647 -0.42 -18.80 35.14
CA ALA A 647 -1.29 -19.79 35.80
C ALA A 647 -2.32 -20.39 34.82
N SER A 648 -2.60 -21.69 34.94
CA SER A 648 -3.38 -22.47 33.97
C SER A 648 -4.85 -22.08 33.89
N ASP A 649 -5.40 -21.49 34.95
CA ASP A 649 -6.77 -20.99 35.06
C ASP A 649 -6.97 -19.60 34.43
N VAL A 650 -5.88 -18.91 34.05
CA VAL A 650 -5.99 -17.61 33.37
C VAL A 650 -6.47 -17.80 31.94
N LYS A 651 -7.53 -17.09 31.56
CA LYS A 651 -8.10 -17.07 30.20
C LYS A 651 -7.75 -15.80 29.42
N LEU A 652 -7.87 -15.86 28.10
CA LEU A 652 -7.80 -14.72 27.18
C LEU A 652 -9.14 -14.55 26.48
N VAL A 653 -9.77 -13.38 26.61
CA VAL A 653 -11.08 -13.09 26.01
C VAL A 653 -10.90 -12.12 24.84
N CYS A 654 -11.18 -12.58 23.62
CA CYS A 654 -11.06 -11.78 22.40
C CYS A 654 -12.46 -11.47 21.83
N THR A 655 -12.93 -10.23 21.99
CA THR A 655 -14.29 -9.82 21.59
C THR A 655 -14.28 -9.20 20.19
N GLY A 656 -15.38 -9.32 19.44
CA GLY A 656 -15.49 -8.75 18.10
C GLY A 656 -16.54 -9.43 17.24
N ALA A 657 -17.06 -8.74 16.23
CA ALA A 657 -18.06 -9.30 15.34
C ALA A 657 -17.50 -10.51 14.55
N GLY A 658 -18.33 -11.54 14.38
CA GLY A 658 -17.98 -12.77 13.67
C GLY A 658 -17.45 -12.48 12.26
N SER A 659 -16.34 -13.12 11.89
CA SER A 659 -15.71 -12.97 10.58
C SER A 659 -15.13 -14.30 10.12
N ALA A 660 -14.82 -14.44 8.82
CA ALA A 660 -14.10 -15.61 8.31
C ALA A 660 -12.74 -15.85 8.99
N ARG A 661 -12.16 -14.82 9.64
CA ARG A 661 -10.92 -14.97 10.42
C ARG A 661 -11.14 -15.58 11.79
N LEU A 662 -12.35 -15.49 12.35
CA LEU A 662 -12.64 -16.06 13.66
C LEU A 662 -12.44 -17.57 13.67
N SER A 663 -12.96 -18.29 12.67
CA SER A 663 -12.77 -19.75 12.56
C SER A 663 -11.28 -20.12 12.50
N SER A 664 -10.50 -19.43 11.65
CA SER A 664 -9.06 -19.68 11.55
C SER A 664 -8.29 -19.40 12.85
N LEU A 665 -8.70 -18.37 13.61
CA LEU A 665 -8.09 -18.06 14.91
C LEU A 665 -8.46 -19.10 15.97
N THR A 666 -9.71 -19.57 15.97
CA THR A 666 -10.16 -20.67 16.83
C THR A 666 -9.38 -21.96 16.53
N ASP A 667 -9.25 -22.33 15.26
CA ASP A 667 -8.48 -23.52 14.86
C ASP A 667 -7.00 -23.40 15.29
N ALA A 668 -6.38 -22.24 15.07
CA ALA A 668 -5.01 -21.99 15.52
C ALA A 668 -4.86 -22.11 17.04
N ALA A 669 -5.81 -21.58 17.82
CA ALA A 669 -5.84 -21.72 19.27
C ALA A 669 -5.90 -23.19 19.70
N HIS A 670 -6.75 -24.01 19.06
CA HIS A 670 -6.84 -25.44 19.33
C HIS A 670 -5.54 -26.18 18.97
N MET A 671 -4.96 -25.89 17.80
CA MET A 671 -3.69 -26.50 17.37
C MET A 671 -2.52 -26.17 18.31
N MET A 672 -2.55 -25.00 18.97
CA MET A 672 -1.57 -24.60 19.98
C MET A 672 -1.85 -25.18 21.37
N GLY A 673 -2.92 -25.95 21.56
CA GLY A 673 -3.34 -26.50 22.86
C GLY A 673 -3.93 -25.45 23.81
N LEU A 674 -4.42 -24.32 23.26
CA LEU A 674 -4.94 -23.18 24.03
C LEU A 674 -6.48 -23.05 23.96
N GLY A 675 -7.17 -23.98 23.29
CA GLY A 675 -8.60 -23.87 23.00
C GLY A 675 -9.49 -23.63 24.23
N GLU A 676 -9.22 -24.28 25.35
CA GLU A 676 -9.99 -24.10 26.59
C GLU A 676 -9.68 -22.79 27.33
N ARG A 677 -8.57 -22.12 26.96
CA ARG A 677 -8.08 -20.90 27.61
C ARG A 677 -8.39 -19.64 26.81
N ILE A 678 -8.85 -19.76 25.57
CA ILE A 678 -9.17 -18.62 24.72
C ILE A 678 -10.67 -18.60 24.46
N VAL A 679 -11.32 -17.50 24.83
CA VAL A 679 -12.77 -17.30 24.70
C VAL A 679 -13.04 -16.26 23.62
N PHE A 680 -13.85 -16.64 22.64
CA PHE A 680 -14.32 -15.77 21.57
C PHE A 680 -15.84 -15.56 21.70
N PRO A 681 -16.31 -14.59 22.50
CA PRO A 681 -17.74 -14.42 22.76
C PRO A 681 -18.50 -13.78 21.58
N GLY A 682 -17.80 -13.32 20.55
CA GLY A 682 -18.40 -12.59 19.44
C GLY A 682 -18.64 -11.12 19.78
N TYR A 683 -19.71 -10.55 19.22
CA TYR A 683 -20.09 -9.16 19.47
C TYR A 683 -20.84 -9.06 20.81
N LEU A 684 -20.47 -8.09 21.63
CA LEU A 684 -21.05 -7.83 22.94
C LEU A 684 -21.77 -6.49 22.95
N THR A 685 -22.84 -6.40 23.74
CA THR A 685 -23.45 -5.12 24.09
C THR A 685 -22.50 -4.27 24.93
N ASP A 686 -22.73 -2.96 24.98
CA ASP A 686 -21.89 -2.05 25.78
C ASP A 686 -21.91 -2.42 27.28
N ALA A 687 -23.05 -2.89 27.80
CA ALA A 687 -23.19 -3.38 29.17
C ALA A 687 -22.37 -4.66 29.43
N GLU A 688 -22.45 -5.65 28.54
CA GLU A 688 -21.66 -6.88 28.64
C GLU A 688 -20.15 -6.59 28.55
N LEU A 689 -19.75 -5.70 27.63
CA LEU A 689 -18.35 -5.31 27.48
C LEU A 689 -17.84 -4.54 28.70
N ALA A 690 -18.64 -3.64 29.28
CA ALA A 690 -18.31 -2.94 30.53
C ALA A 690 -18.10 -3.94 31.66
N MET A 691 -18.97 -4.95 31.76
CA MET A 691 -18.86 -6.01 32.77
C MET A 691 -17.62 -6.87 32.62
N LEU A 692 -17.26 -7.25 31.39
CA LEU A 692 -16.00 -7.94 31.12
C LEU A 692 -14.79 -7.06 31.42
N MET A 693 -14.83 -5.78 31.03
CA MET A 693 -13.71 -4.87 31.26
C MET A 693 -13.47 -4.66 32.77
N ALA A 694 -14.52 -4.39 33.54
CA ALA A 694 -14.43 -4.17 34.98
C ALA A 694 -13.87 -5.38 35.75
N ASN A 695 -14.15 -6.59 35.28
CA ASN A 695 -13.73 -7.83 35.91
C ASN A 695 -12.47 -8.46 35.30
N ALA A 696 -11.90 -7.86 34.25
CA ALA A 696 -10.63 -8.29 33.69
C ALA A 696 -9.46 -8.03 34.66
N SER A 697 -8.41 -8.85 34.55
CA SER A 697 -7.12 -8.63 35.20
C SER A 697 -6.32 -7.51 34.53
N GLY A 698 -6.53 -7.33 33.21
CA GLY A 698 -5.90 -6.29 32.41
C GLY A 698 -6.37 -6.35 30.96
N VAL A 699 -6.06 -5.30 30.21
CA VAL A 699 -6.30 -5.23 28.76
C VAL A 699 -4.98 -5.37 28.02
N ILE A 700 -4.94 -6.28 27.05
CA ILE A 700 -3.79 -6.50 26.17
C ILE A 700 -4.15 -6.05 24.75
N PHE A 701 -3.41 -5.08 24.20
CA PHE A 701 -3.78 -4.40 22.96
C PHE A 701 -2.63 -4.37 21.93
N PRO A 702 -2.34 -5.51 21.25
CA PRO A 702 -1.15 -5.68 20.41
C PRO A 702 -1.34 -5.22 18.96
N SER A 703 -2.11 -4.15 18.74
CA SER A 703 -2.41 -3.65 17.40
C SER A 703 -1.15 -3.19 16.64
N LEU A 704 -1.05 -3.56 15.37
CA LEU A 704 0.03 -3.14 14.45
C LEU A 704 -0.15 -1.70 13.97
N TYR A 705 -1.37 -1.17 14.07
CA TYR A 705 -1.70 0.19 13.68
C TYR A 705 -2.96 0.66 14.41
N GLU A 706 -2.89 1.84 15.02
CA GLU A 706 -4.03 2.59 15.59
C GLU A 706 -4.01 4.06 15.19
N GLY A 707 -5.18 4.59 14.86
CA GLY A 707 -5.38 6.04 14.72
C GLY A 707 -5.46 6.77 16.08
N PHE A 708 -6.01 6.11 17.11
CA PHE A 708 -6.04 6.64 18.48
C PHE A 708 -6.11 5.54 19.55
N GLY A 709 -6.94 4.51 19.38
CA GLY A 709 -7.08 3.42 20.34
C GLY A 709 -8.02 3.69 21.51
N LEU A 710 -9.27 4.11 21.25
CA LEU A 710 -10.30 4.35 22.29
C LEU A 710 -10.41 3.24 23.35
N PRO A 711 -10.41 1.94 23.00
CA PRO A 711 -10.56 0.89 24.01
C PRO A 711 -9.48 0.89 25.10
N VAL A 712 -8.30 1.44 24.79
CA VAL A 712 -7.23 1.62 25.77
C VAL A 712 -7.57 2.76 26.74
N VAL A 713 -8.14 3.86 26.25
CA VAL A 713 -8.63 4.97 27.08
C VAL A 713 -9.79 4.52 27.95
N GLU A 714 -10.74 3.77 27.38
CA GLU A 714 -11.88 3.18 28.10
C GLU A 714 -11.39 2.27 29.25
N ALA A 715 -10.39 1.43 29.01
CA ALA A 715 -9.78 0.58 30.05
C ALA A 715 -9.08 1.39 31.16
N MET A 716 -8.34 2.45 30.79
CA MET A 716 -7.72 3.36 31.75
C MET A 716 -8.76 4.06 32.63
N ALA A 717 -9.85 4.55 32.04
CA ALA A 717 -10.94 5.20 32.76
C ALA A 717 -11.67 4.23 33.71
N ALA A 718 -11.85 2.97 33.27
CA ALA A 718 -12.42 1.90 34.08
C ALA A 718 -11.48 1.42 35.21
N GLY A 719 -10.26 1.95 35.31
CA GLY A 719 -9.28 1.56 36.33
C GLY A 719 -8.71 0.15 36.12
N ILE A 720 -8.52 -0.24 34.86
CA ILE A 720 -7.95 -1.53 34.46
C ILE A 720 -6.54 -1.31 33.93
N PRO A 721 -5.53 -2.09 34.37
CA PRO A 721 -4.18 -1.92 33.88
C PRO A 721 -4.09 -2.36 32.40
N VAL A 722 -3.34 -1.59 31.61
CA VAL A 722 -3.23 -1.81 30.16
C VAL A 722 -1.80 -2.19 29.79
N ALA A 723 -1.67 -3.13 28.87
CA ALA A 723 -0.46 -3.33 28.09
C ALA A 723 -0.81 -3.18 26.60
N CYS A 724 -0.06 -2.37 25.87
CA CYS A 724 -0.36 -2.10 24.47
C CYS A 724 0.89 -1.92 23.60
N SER A 725 0.65 -1.93 22.29
CA SER A 725 1.66 -1.69 21.26
C SER A 725 2.36 -0.33 21.44
N ASN A 726 3.67 -0.31 21.22
CA ASN A 726 4.49 0.90 21.19
C ASN A 726 4.50 1.62 19.83
N LEU A 727 3.58 1.27 18.93
CA LEU A 727 3.50 1.84 17.58
C LEU A 727 2.37 2.87 17.45
N THR A 728 2.51 3.71 16.44
CA THR A 728 1.53 4.72 16.02
C THR A 728 1.12 5.68 17.13
N SER A 729 -0.18 5.88 17.36
CA SER A 729 -0.74 6.82 18.33
C SER A 729 -0.76 6.28 19.77
N LEU A 730 -0.64 4.97 19.98
CA LEU A 730 -0.81 4.40 21.33
C LEU A 730 0.16 4.97 22.37
N PRO A 731 1.47 5.14 22.10
CA PRO A 731 2.41 5.77 23.05
C PRO A 731 1.98 7.18 23.46
N GLU A 732 1.46 7.97 22.50
CA GLU A 732 1.00 9.32 22.77
C GLU A 732 -0.28 9.32 23.60
N VAL A 733 -1.15 8.32 23.44
CA VAL A 733 -2.43 8.24 24.16
C VAL A 733 -2.22 7.77 25.60
N VAL A 734 -1.41 6.74 25.81
CA VAL A 734 -1.22 6.14 27.16
C VAL A 734 -0.18 6.86 28.01
N GLY A 735 0.85 7.46 27.40
CA GLY A 735 2.00 7.98 28.15
C GLY A 735 2.59 6.91 29.07
N GLU A 736 2.74 7.22 30.37
CA GLU A 736 3.32 6.30 31.37
C GLU A 736 2.29 5.34 32.00
N ALA A 737 1.04 5.33 31.52
CA ALA A 737 -0.08 4.60 32.13
C ALA A 737 -0.27 3.17 31.62
N ALA A 738 0.60 2.69 30.73
CA ALA A 738 0.52 1.33 30.19
C ALA A 738 1.91 0.68 30.07
N ILE A 739 1.94 -0.66 30.02
CA ILE A 739 3.13 -1.39 29.57
C ILE A 739 3.20 -1.28 28.04
N LEU A 740 4.29 -0.74 27.51
CA LEU A 740 4.52 -0.64 26.08
C LEU A 740 5.38 -1.80 25.59
N PHE A 741 4.98 -2.45 24.51
CA PHE A 741 5.73 -3.54 23.87
C PHE A 741 5.73 -3.41 22.35
N ASN A 742 6.70 -4.03 21.67
CA ASN A 742 6.67 -4.16 20.23
C ASN A 742 5.66 -5.25 19.83
N PRO A 743 4.58 -4.93 19.11
CA PRO A 743 3.54 -5.91 18.76
C PRO A 743 4.02 -6.97 17.76
N ARG A 744 5.24 -6.87 17.23
CA ARG A 744 5.85 -7.86 16.33
C ARG A 744 6.73 -8.87 17.07
N ILE A 745 6.95 -8.68 18.38
CA ILE A 745 7.83 -9.52 19.20
C ILE A 745 6.97 -10.26 20.24
N PRO A 746 6.62 -11.53 20.02
CA PRO A 746 5.67 -12.25 20.86
C PRO A 746 6.18 -12.46 22.30
N THR A 747 7.49 -12.50 22.51
CA THR A 747 8.09 -12.62 23.85
C THR A 747 7.83 -11.37 24.70
N GLN A 748 7.90 -10.17 24.14
CA GLN A 748 7.58 -8.93 24.87
C GLN A 748 6.09 -8.85 25.24
N ILE A 749 5.21 -9.33 24.35
CA ILE A 749 3.78 -9.44 24.64
C ILE A 749 3.55 -10.44 25.78
N ALA A 750 4.24 -11.59 25.76
CA ALA A 750 4.16 -12.61 26.79
C ALA A 750 4.64 -12.09 28.16
N GLU A 751 5.74 -11.34 28.20
CA GLU A 751 6.25 -10.67 29.41
C GLU A 751 5.24 -9.66 29.96
N ALA A 752 4.59 -8.89 29.09
CA ALA A 752 3.54 -7.96 29.49
C ALA A 752 2.30 -8.67 30.04
N ILE A 753 1.88 -9.78 29.42
CA ILE A 753 0.80 -10.66 29.90
C ILE A 753 1.09 -11.17 31.31
N ILE A 754 2.29 -11.68 31.54
CA ILE A 754 2.73 -12.18 32.85
C ILE A 754 2.77 -11.04 33.88
N SER A 755 3.29 -9.88 33.49
CA SER A 755 3.39 -8.71 34.37
C SER A 755 2.02 -8.20 34.81
N LEU A 756 1.05 -8.13 33.89
CA LEU A 756 -0.33 -7.72 34.21
C LEU A 756 -0.99 -8.65 35.22
N GLN A 757 -0.68 -9.94 35.21
CA GLN A 757 -1.23 -10.89 36.17
C GLN A 757 -0.47 -10.94 37.50
N ASN A 758 0.86 -10.93 37.47
CA ASN A 758 1.67 -11.29 38.63
C ASN A 758 2.19 -10.07 39.41
N ASP A 759 2.36 -8.91 38.79
CA ASP A 759 2.91 -7.71 39.45
C ASP A 759 1.81 -6.75 39.92
N LYS A 760 1.29 -7.02 41.12
CA LYS A 760 0.25 -6.19 41.76
C LYS A 760 0.70 -4.74 42.00
N LYS A 761 1.99 -4.49 42.25
CA LYS A 761 2.50 -3.13 42.51
C LYS A 761 2.52 -2.33 41.21
N LEU A 762 3.02 -2.94 40.14
CA LEU A 762 2.99 -2.37 38.80
C LEU A 762 1.54 -2.08 38.37
N CYS A 763 0.63 -3.05 38.49
CA CYS A 763 -0.77 -2.87 38.12
C CYS A 763 -1.42 -1.72 38.88
N LYS A 764 -1.20 -1.60 40.19
CA LYS A 764 -1.70 -0.44 40.97
C LYS A 764 -1.18 0.89 40.42
N ARG A 765 0.12 0.99 40.14
CA ARG A 765 0.73 2.19 39.55
C ARG A 765 0.12 2.53 38.17
N LEU A 766 -0.09 1.53 37.32
CA LEU A 766 -0.70 1.71 35.99
C LEU A 766 -2.16 2.17 36.10
N ILE A 767 -2.93 1.62 37.05
CA ILE A 767 -4.31 2.04 37.30
C ILE A 767 -4.37 3.50 37.75
N ASP A 768 -3.55 3.88 38.72
CA ASP A 768 -3.52 5.26 39.25
C ASP A 768 -3.11 6.25 38.15
N ALA A 769 -2.06 5.92 37.37
CA ALA A 769 -1.64 6.71 36.23
C ALA A 769 -2.68 6.75 35.11
N GLY A 770 -3.37 5.64 34.87
CA GLY A 770 -4.42 5.49 33.85
C GLY A 770 -5.63 6.36 34.13
N LYS A 771 -6.12 6.38 35.37
CA LYS A 771 -7.23 7.25 35.77
C LYS A 771 -6.88 8.73 35.60
N GLU A 772 -5.68 9.15 35.99
CA GLU A 772 -5.24 10.53 35.76
C GLU A 772 -5.06 10.85 34.27
N ARG A 773 -4.59 9.88 33.47
CA ARG A 773 -4.44 10.04 32.02
C ARG A 773 -5.79 10.14 31.31
N ALA A 774 -6.76 9.32 31.71
CA ALA A 774 -8.10 9.25 31.11
C ALA A 774 -8.87 10.56 31.20
N LYS A 775 -8.70 11.35 32.28
CA LYS A 775 -9.28 12.70 32.43
C LYS A 775 -8.98 13.66 31.28
N LEU A 776 -7.92 13.43 30.51
CA LEU A 776 -7.60 14.24 29.32
C LEU A 776 -8.55 13.98 28.14
N PHE A 777 -9.31 12.89 28.21
CA PHE A 777 -10.13 12.33 27.14
C PHE A 777 -11.59 12.10 27.57
N GLU A 778 -12.03 12.63 28.72
CA GLU A 778 -13.39 12.43 29.24
C GLU A 778 -14.36 13.58 28.89
N ASP A 779 -13.87 14.72 28.38
CA ASP A 779 -14.67 15.93 28.18
C ASP A 779 -15.07 16.14 26.71
N SER A 780 -16.21 15.55 26.32
CA SER A 780 -16.77 15.72 24.98
C SER A 780 -17.15 17.17 24.65
N SER A 781 -17.45 18.00 25.66
CA SER A 781 -17.78 19.42 25.46
C SER A 781 -16.55 20.23 25.04
N ARG A 782 -15.37 19.93 25.60
CA ARG A 782 -14.10 20.53 25.19
C ARG A 782 -13.78 20.22 23.73
N MET A 783 -14.01 19.00 23.30
CA MET A 783 -13.82 18.64 21.89
C MET A 783 -14.73 19.46 20.98
N ALA A 784 -16.01 19.63 21.32
CA ALA A 784 -16.91 20.49 20.54
C ALA A 784 -16.42 21.95 20.49
N GLN A 785 -15.86 22.48 21.58
CA GLN A 785 -15.24 23.81 21.60
C GLN A 785 -14.04 23.91 20.65
N GLU A 786 -13.16 22.90 20.65
CA GLU A 786 -11.99 22.86 19.75
C GLU A 786 -12.41 22.79 18.27
N TYR A 787 -13.42 21.98 17.94
CA TYR A 787 -14.00 21.93 16.59
C TYR A 787 -14.69 23.23 16.20
N TRP A 788 -15.46 23.84 17.11
CA TRP A 788 -16.16 25.10 16.85
C TRP A 788 -15.17 26.25 16.58
N TYR A 789 -14.10 26.34 17.37
CA TYR A 789 -13.03 27.30 17.12
C TYR A 789 -12.42 27.07 15.73
N LEU A 790 -12.20 25.82 15.33
CA LEU A 790 -11.68 25.50 14.01
C LEU A 790 -12.65 25.90 12.89
N PHE A 791 -13.96 25.76 13.09
CA PHE A 791 -14.97 26.19 12.13
C PHE A 791 -14.91 27.71 11.93
N GLN A 792 -14.82 28.46 13.03
CA GLN A 792 -14.68 29.92 12.98
C GLN A 792 -13.36 30.35 12.31
N TYR A 793 -12.27 29.63 12.59
CA TYR A 793 -10.98 29.88 11.96
C TYR A 793 -11.03 29.62 10.44
N ALA A 794 -11.59 28.48 10.03
CA ALA A 794 -11.73 28.12 8.62
C ALA A 794 -12.57 29.13 7.83
N LEU A 795 -13.63 29.68 8.44
CA LEU A 795 -14.44 30.73 7.83
C LEU A 795 -13.63 32.02 7.61
N ARG A 796 -12.93 32.51 8.65
CA ARG A 796 -12.14 33.75 8.57
C ARG A 796 -11.02 33.68 7.53
N GLU A 797 -10.27 32.57 7.51
CA GLU A 797 -9.20 32.39 6.53
C GLU A 797 -9.73 32.34 5.10
N ASN A 798 -10.90 31.73 4.89
CA ASN A 798 -11.50 31.60 3.57
C ASN A 798 -12.06 32.93 3.04
N GLU A 799 -12.55 33.81 3.90
CA GLU A 799 -12.99 35.17 3.54
C GLU A 799 -11.83 36.07 3.08
N GLN A 800 -10.59 35.79 3.47
CA GLN A 800 -9.44 36.68 3.27
C GLN A 800 -8.51 36.29 2.11
N GLN A 801 -8.81 35.22 1.36
CA GLN A 801 -7.88 34.70 0.34
C GLN A 801 -8.43 34.75 -1.08
N ASP A 802 -7.60 35.25 -2.01
CA ASP A 802 -7.81 34.98 -3.44
C ASP A 802 -7.37 33.55 -3.75
N GLN A 803 -8.22 32.80 -4.43
CA GLN A 803 -7.93 31.40 -4.73
C GLN A 803 -8.37 31.05 -6.14
N LEU A 804 -7.57 30.21 -6.80
CA LEU A 804 -7.97 29.56 -8.04
C LEU A 804 -8.16 28.06 -7.82
N THR A 805 -9.25 27.52 -8.35
CA THR A 805 -9.50 26.07 -8.39
C THR A 805 -9.94 25.62 -9.78
N GLY A 806 -9.72 24.34 -10.09
CA GLY A 806 -10.07 23.75 -11.40
C GLY A 806 -8.97 23.86 -12.46
N ALA A 807 -7.79 24.37 -12.09
CA ALA A 807 -6.57 24.28 -12.89
C ALA A 807 -5.64 23.19 -12.37
N TYR A 808 -5.02 22.47 -13.29
CA TYR A 808 -3.92 21.54 -13.05
C TYR A 808 -2.61 22.29 -12.83
N GLU A 809 -1.61 21.65 -12.22
CA GLU A 809 -0.31 22.27 -11.92
C GLU A 809 0.45 22.76 -13.16
N ASP A 810 0.17 22.17 -14.32
CA ASP A 810 0.72 22.55 -15.63
C ASP A 810 -0.08 23.67 -16.33
N GLY A 811 -1.07 24.23 -15.65
CA GLY A 811 -1.93 25.30 -16.16
C GLY A 811 -3.08 24.82 -17.05
N TRP A 812 -3.17 23.53 -17.34
CA TRP A 812 -4.34 22.99 -18.03
C TRP A 812 -5.59 23.12 -17.17
N VAL A 813 -6.74 23.26 -17.82
CA VAL A 813 -8.04 23.41 -17.16
C VAL A 813 -9.07 22.55 -17.88
N GLY A 814 -10.03 22.01 -17.12
CA GLY A 814 -11.11 21.19 -17.66
C GLY A 814 -12.27 22.01 -18.23
N SER A 815 -13.50 21.50 -18.09
CA SER A 815 -14.71 22.20 -18.58
C SER A 815 -15.06 23.45 -17.78
N GLN A 816 -14.43 23.63 -16.61
CA GLN A 816 -14.67 24.73 -15.70
C GLN A 816 -13.46 24.95 -14.79
N MET A 817 -13.16 26.22 -14.53
CA MET A 817 -12.31 26.69 -13.45
C MET A 817 -13.06 27.77 -12.67
N ASN A 818 -12.62 28.06 -11.45
CA ASN A 818 -13.24 29.11 -10.66
C ASN A 818 -12.19 29.97 -9.96
N VAL A 819 -12.50 31.26 -9.83
CA VAL A 819 -11.67 32.26 -9.19
C VAL A 819 -12.43 32.82 -7.98
N GLN A 820 -11.99 32.50 -6.77
CA GLN A 820 -12.42 33.16 -5.55
C GLN A 820 -11.60 34.44 -5.36
N VAL A 821 -12.29 35.53 -5.08
CA VAL A 821 -11.69 36.86 -4.88
C VAL A 821 -12.02 37.34 -3.49
N ALA A 822 -11.01 37.78 -2.75
CA ALA A 822 -11.17 38.36 -1.42
C ALA A 822 -11.86 39.75 -1.50
N PRO A 823 -12.66 40.15 -0.50
CA PRO A 823 -13.18 41.50 -0.40
C PRO A 823 -12.05 42.54 -0.35
N SER A 824 -12.27 43.70 -0.95
CA SER A 824 -11.31 44.81 -1.00
C SER A 824 -12.04 46.14 -1.10
N THR A 825 -11.53 47.14 -0.39
CA THR A 825 -11.98 48.54 -0.51
C THR A 825 -11.53 49.18 -1.83
N ASN A 826 -10.46 48.67 -2.46
CA ASN A 826 -9.95 49.12 -3.75
C ASN A 826 -10.66 48.42 -4.92
N LYS A 827 -10.72 49.08 -6.09
CA LYS A 827 -11.24 48.45 -7.32
C LYS A 827 -10.43 47.20 -7.65
N GLN A 828 -11.13 46.14 -8.02
CA GLN A 828 -10.55 44.83 -8.31
C GLN A 828 -10.81 44.45 -9.77
N MET A 829 -9.84 43.81 -10.43
CA MET A 829 -9.97 43.31 -11.79
C MET A 829 -9.30 41.95 -11.95
N LEU A 830 -9.98 41.01 -12.59
CA LEU A 830 -9.41 39.72 -12.98
C LEU A 830 -8.77 39.85 -14.35
N GLU A 831 -7.52 39.41 -14.48
CA GLU A 831 -6.83 39.27 -15.76
C GLU A 831 -6.37 37.81 -15.94
N MET A 832 -6.70 37.22 -17.09
CA MET A 832 -6.38 35.82 -17.40
C MET A 832 -5.87 35.66 -18.85
N GLU A 833 -4.68 35.09 -19.00
CA GLU A 833 -4.07 34.76 -20.30
C GLU A 833 -4.37 33.29 -20.65
N LEU A 834 -5.17 33.11 -21.70
CA LEU A 834 -5.66 31.83 -22.20
C LEU A 834 -4.89 31.41 -23.45
N PHE A 835 -4.60 30.12 -23.58
CA PHE A 835 -3.90 29.57 -24.74
C PHE A 835 -4.46 28.21 -25.13
N VAL A 836 -4.76 28.01 -26.41
CA VAL A 836 -5.17 26.72 -26.98
C VAL A 836 -4.03 26.20 -27.85
N PRO A 837 -3.32 25.11 -27.47
CA PRO A 837 -2.20 24.59 -28.28
C PRO A 837 -2.60 24.14 -29.68
N ASP A 838 -1.68 24.24 -30.66
CA ASP A 838 -1.92 23.91 -32.07
C ASP A 838 -2.36 22.46 -32.31
N TRP A 839 -1.97 21.54 -31.42
CA TRP A 839 -2.25 20.12 -31.51
C TRP A 839 -3.60 19.71 -30.90
N THR A 840 -4.33 20.61 -30.23
CA THR A 840 -5.59 20.22 -29.59
C THR A 840 -6.63 19.75 -30.63
N PRO A 841 -7.46 18.74 -30.32
CA PRO A 841 -8.43 18.20 -31.27
C PRO A 841 -9.56 19.18 -31.60
N GLN A 842 -9.85 20.16 -30.73
CA GLN A 842 -10.87 21.17 -30.95
C GLN A 842 -10.32 22.33 -31.80
N SER A 843 -11.11 22.79 -32.77
CA SER A 843 -10.79 23.98 -33.57
C SER A 843 -11.00 25.30 -32.81
N LYS A 844 -11.89 25.31 -31.81
CA LYS A 844 -12.16 26.48 -30.95
C LYS A 844 -12.67 26.08 -29.58
N ILE A 845 -12.37 26.91 -28.58
CA ILE A 845 -12.90 26.85 -27.23
C ILE A 845 -13.68 28.13 -26.93
N VAL A 846 -14.89 27.99 -26.37
CA VAL A 846 -15.74 29.10 -25.92
C VAL A 846 -15.61 29.23 -24.41
N VAL A 847 -15.24 30.42 -23.95
CA VAL A 847 -15.01 30.76 -22.55
C VAL A 847 -16.10 31.71 -22.07
N ARG A 848 -16.75 31.37 -20.94
CA ARG A 848 -17.83 32.16 -20.33
C ARG A 848 -17.52 32.42 -18.87
N ALA A 849 -17.58 33.67 -18.44
CA ALA A 849 -17.45 34.05 -17.05
C ALA A 849 -18.82 34.32 -16.44
N LEU A 850 -19.14 33.63 -15.34
CA LEU A 850 -20.40 33.74 -14.62
C LEU A 850 -20.14 34.08 -13.15
N ARG A 851 -21.07 34.82 -12.55
CA ARG A 851 -21.17 35.02 -11.10
C ARG A 851 -22.63 34.86 -10.74
N ASP A 852 -22.94 34.00 -9.76
CA ASP A 852 -24.30 33.68 -9.34
C ASP A 852 -25.21 33.28 -10.53
N GLY A 853 -24.66 32.51 -11.47
CA GLY A 853 -25.34 32.07 -12.69
C GLY A 853 -25.55 33.15 -13.77
N LYS A 854 -25.16 34.40 -13.51
CA LYS A 854 -25.28 35.52 -14.46
C LYS A 854 -23.96 35.78 -15.19
N MET A 855 -24.05 35.93 -16.51
CA MET A 855 -22.90 36.27 -17.36
C MET A 855 -22.29 37.61 -16.97
N GLN A 856 -20.97 37.65 -16.75
CA GLN A 856 -20.22 38.85 -16.38
C GLN A 856 -19.66 39.60 -17.60
N ALA A 857 -19.48 38.91 -18.71
CA ALA A 857 -19.07 39.48 -20.00
C ALA A 857 -19.55 38.60 -21.16
N ALA A 858 -19.42 39.11 -22.39
CA ALA A 858 -19.68 38.32 -23.59
C ALA A 858 -18.77 37.07 -23.67
N PRO A 859 -19.23 35.94 -24.25
CA PRO A 859 -18.40 34.76 -24.42
C PRO A 859 -17.16 35.07 -25.27
N LEU A 860 -16.00 34.61 -24.82
CA LEU A 860 -14.74 34.75 -25.52
C LEU A 860 -14.45 33.46 -26.30
N GLU A 861 -14.25 33.55 -27.61
CA GLU A 861 -13.80 32.42 -28.43
C GLU A 861 -12.27 32.46 -28.57
N VAL A 862 -11.60 31.32 -28.31
CA VAL A 862 -10.16 31.15 -28.49
C VAL A 862 -9.96 30.01 -29.49
N ARG A 863 -9.35 30.28 -30.65
CA ARG A 863 -9.13 29.24 -31.66
C ARG A 863 -7.86 28.47 -31.38
N ARG A 864 -7.76 27.29 -31.98
CA ARG A 864 -6.56 26.46 -31.94
C ARG A 864 -5.34 27.24 -32.41
N GLY A 865 -4.31 27.28 -31.57
CA GLY A 865 -3.07 28.02 -31.74
C GLY A 865 -3.08 29.48 -31.33
N GLU A 866 -4.24 29.99 -30.89
CA GLU A 866 -4.37 31.38 -30.47
C GLU A 866 -4.19 31.54 -28.96
N LYS A 867 -3.80 32.77 -28.61
CA LYS A 867 -3.85 33.28 -27.25
C LYS A 867 -4.95 34.32 -27.15
N ALA A 868 -5.62 34.37 -26.01
CA ALA A 868 -6.62 35.39 -25.72
C ALA A 868 -6.47 35.92 -24.29
N LEU A 869 -6.82 37.18 -24.09
CA LEU A 869 -6.80 37.83 -22.78
C LEU A 869 -8.24 38.08 -22.32
N LEU A 870 -8.61 37.50 -21.19
CA LEU A 870 -9.88 37.77 -20.51
C LEU A 870 -9.65 38.77 -19.38
N THR A 871 -10.34 39.91 -19.44
CA THR A 871 -10.28 40.95 -18.41
C THR A 871 -11.68 41.25 -17.90
N LEU A 872 -11.90 41.17 -16.58
CA LEU A 872 -13.21 41.34 -15.96
C LEU A 872 -13.13 42.22 -14.70
N PRO A 873 -13.98 43.25 -14.55
CA PRO A 873 -14.11 43.95 -13.29
C PRO A 873 -14.71 43.03 -12.21
N LEU A 874 -14.22 43.15 -10.98
CA LEU A 874 -14.62 42.34 -9.83
C LEU A 874 -15.32 43.22 -8.77
N SER A 875 -16.26 42.64 -8.02
CA SER A 875 -16.96 43.36 -6.94
C SER A 875 -16.02 43.70 -5.78
N ALA A 876 -16.30 44.81 -5.09
CA ALA A 876 -15.60 45.19 -3.86
C ALA A 876 -15.83 44.16 -2.74
N ASP A 877 -17.00 43.53 -2.68
CA ASP A 877 -17.34 42.50 -1.69
C ASP A 877 -16.66 41.14 -1.96
N GLY A 878 -15.77 41.06 -2.96
CA GLY A 878 -15.15 39.80 -3.39
C GLY A 878 -16.16 38.87 -4.06
N GLY A 879 -15.97 37.55 -3.89
CA GLY A 879 -16.88 36.50 -4.35
C GLY A 879 -16.25 35.52 -5.35
N CYS A 880 -17.04 34.56 -5.81
CA CYS A 880 -16.59 33.51 -6.72
C CYS A 880 -17.02 33.79 -8.17
N LEU A 881 -16.07 33.79 -9.11
CA LEU A 881 -16.34 33.76 -10.55
C LEU A 881 -16.14 32.34 -11.10
N GLU A 882 -17.16 31.85 -11.80
CA GLU A 882 -17.15 30.60 -12.52
C GLU A 882 -16.75 30.84 -13.98
N ILE A 883 -15.65 30.25 -14.44
CA ILE A 883 -15.18 30.34 -15.81
C ILE A 883 -15.41 28.99 -16.49
N LYS A 884 -16.35 28.92 -17.44
CA LYS A 884 -16.71 27.71 -18.19
C LYS A 884 -16.02 27.69 -19.54
N MET A 885 -15.45 26.55 -19.92
CA MET A 885 -14.78 26.34 -21.20
C MET A 885 -15.30 25.09 -21.90
N LYS A 886 -15.71 25.22 -23.16
CA LYS A 886 -16.17 24.11 -23.98
C LYS A 886 -15.73 24.25 -25.44
N PRO A 887 -15.42 23.16 -26.16
CA PRO A 887 -15.48 21.76 -25.73
C PRO A 887 -14.30 21.32 -24.83
N THR A 888 -14.35 20.10 -24.31
CA THR A 888 -13.24 19.41 -23.61
C THR A 888 -12.82 18.14 -24.35
N PHE A 889 -11.64 17.60 -24.05
CA PHE A 889 -11.18 16.27 -24.47
C PHE A 889 -10.44 15.55 -23.33
N ILE A 890 -10.19 14.26 -23.53
CA ILE A 890 -9.34 13.45 -22.65
C ILE A 890 -8.19 12.91 -23.51
N PRO A 891 -6.91 13.26 -23.24
CA PRO A 891 -5.77 12.85 -24.07
C PRO A 891 -5.72 11.34 -24.36
N ALA A 892 -5.98 10.51 -23.34
CA ALA A 892 -6.05 9.05 -23.45
C ALA A 892 -7.13 8.50 -24.40
N LYS A 893 -8.16 9.30 -24.72
CA LYS A 893 -9.22 8.92 -25.67
C LYS A 893 -8.99 9.47 -27.07
N THR A 894 -7.97 10.30 -27.24
CA THR A 894 -7.67 11.02 -28.49
C THR A 894 -6.36 10.57 -29.13
N GLY A 895 -5.63 9.64 -28.50
CA GLY A 895 -4.33 9.16 -28.97
C GLY A 895 -3.15 10.08 -28.64
N TYR A 896 -3.37 11.21 -27.97
CA TYR A 896 -2.32 12.17 -27.60
C TYR A 896 -1.52 11.76 -26.34
N SER A 897 -2.01 10.80 -25.56
CA SER A 897 -1.30 10.25 -24.40
C SER A 897 -1.81 8.83 -24.14
N ASN A 898 -0.95 7.92 -23.68
CA ASN A 898 -1.39 6.57 -23.30
C ASN A 898 -1.86 6.49 -21.84
N SER A 899 -1.58 7.52 -21.03
CA SER A 899 -1.81 7.50 -19.57
C SER A 899 -2.62 8.69 -19.05
N ASP A 900 -2.65 9.84 -19.75
CA ASP A 900 -3.32 11.04 -19.27
C ASP A 900 -4.85 10.98 -19.47
N ARG A 901 -5.55 10.71 -18.36
CA ARG A 901 -7.01 10.58 -18.29
C ARG A 901 -7.74 11.86 -17.83
N ARG A 902 -7.03 12.98 -17.73
CA ARG A 902 -7.62 14.28 -17.32
C ARG A 902 -8.58 14.81 -18.39
N GLU A 903 -9.63 15.51 -17.97
CA GLU A 903 -10.50 16.26 -18.87
C GLU A 903 -9.90 17.65 -19.08
N LEU A 904 -9.49 17.98 -20.31
CA LEU A 904 -8.76 19.18 -20.68
C LEU A 904 -9.54 20.04 -21.69
N SER A 905 -9.39 21.36 -21.63
CA SER A 905 -9.95 22.32 -22.59
C SER A 905 -8.88 23.21 -23.20
N LEU A 906 -8.30 24.11 -22.40
CA LEU A 906 -7.24 25.05 -22.79
C LEU A 906 -6.20 25.15 -21.67
N VAL A 907 -5.15 25.94 -21.88
CA VAL A 907 -4.13 26.25 -20.89
C VAL A 907 -4.31 27.70 -20.39
N VAL A 908 -4.36 27.88 -19.08
CA VAL A 908 -4.28 29.20 -18.43
C VAL A 908 -2.81 29.48 -18.10
N ARG A 909 -2.19 30.36 -18.87
CA ARG A 909 -0.76 30.70 -18.68
C ARG A 909 -0.54 31.65 -17.52
N ARG A 910 -1.53 32.50 -17.25
CA ARG A 910 -1.51 33.52 -16.21
C ARG A 910 -2.92 33.79 -15.73
N CYS A 911 -3.08 33.90 -14.41
CA CYS A 911 -4.31 34.36 -13.78
C CYS A 911 -3.91 35.25 -12.61
N ARG A 912 -4.38 36.50 -12.58
CA ARG A 912 -4.10 37.45 -11.49
C ARG A 912 -5.29 38.32 -11.15
N VAL A 913 -5.42 38.64 -9.87
CA VAL A 913 -6.35 39.66 -9.36
C VAL A 913 -5.56 40.95 -9.18
N ILE A 914 -5.90 41.98 -9.93
CA ILE A 914 -5.27 43.29 -9.93
C ILE A 914 -6.07 44.22 -9.02
N ARG A 915 -5.37 44.96 -8.14
CA ARG A 915 -5.91 45.96 -7.22
C ARG A 915 -5.09 47.25 -7.32
N ASP A 916 -5.67 48.38 -6.92
CA ASP A 916 -4.91 49.62 -6.75
C ASP A 916 -3.85 49.38 -5.66
N GLY A 917 -2.57 49.27 -6.07
CA GLY A 917 -1.42 48.96 -5.19
C GLY A 917 -0.68 47.64 -5.48
N GLY A 918 -1.17 46.77 -6.36
CA GLY A 918 -0.46 45.54 -6.74
C GLY A 918 -1.35 44.47 -7.40
N SER A 919 -0.78 43.31 -7.75
CA SER A 919 -1.54 42.18 -8.28
C SER A 919 -1.20 40.88 -7.55
N VAL A 920 -2.23 40.11 -7.17
CA VAL A 920 -2.07 38.76 -6.61
C VAL A 920 -2.12 37.76 -7.76
N GLN A 921 -1.04 37.02 -7.94
CA GLN A 921 -0.94 36.02 -9.01
C GLN A 921 -1.40 34.64 -8.51
N LEU A 922 -2.42 34.09 -9.17
CA LEU A 922 -3.06 32.82 -8.81
C LEU A 922 -2.52 31.63 -9.61
N ILE A 923 -1.92 31.88 -10.79
CA ILE A 923 -1.14 30.90 -11.56
C ILE A 923 0.14 31.55 -12.07
N THR A 924 1.26 30.86 -11.87
CA THR A 924 2.57 31.14 -12.48
C THR A 924 2.85 30.07 -13.54
N GLY A 925 2.68 30.39 -14.83
CA GLY A 925 2.97 29.43 -15.90
C GLY A 925 4.44 29.01 -15.89
N LYS A 926 4.73 27.71 -15.82
CA LYS A 926 6.03 27.18 -16.25
C LYS A 926 6.20 27.50 -17.74
N LYS A 927 7.42 27.89 -18.17
CA LYS A 927 7.77 27.98 -19.59
C LYS A 927 7.48 26.61 -20.21
N SER A 928 6.55 26.56 -21.15
CA SER A 928 6.22 25.36 -21.94
C SER A 928 7.49 24.80 -22.58
N ALA A 929 7.80 23.54 -22.29
CA ALA A 929 8.64 22.70 -23.13
C ALA A 929 7.82 22.22 -24.34
#